data_AF-A0A9X0D6W8-F1
#
_entry.id   AF-A0A9X0D6W8-F1
#
_cell.length_a   1.000
_cell.length_b   1.000
_cell.length_c   1.000
_cell.angle_alpha   90.00
_cell.angle_beta   90.00
_cell.angle_gamma   90.00
#
_symmetry.space_group_name_H-M   'P 1'
#
loop_
_entity.id
_entity.type
_entity.pdbx_description
1 polymer ?
#
loop_
_entity_poly.entity_id
_entity_poly.type
_entity_poly.pdbx_seq_one_letter_code
_entity_poly.pdbx_strand_id
1 'polypeptide(L)'
;MVFLFTDAHVAMEGFLELINNMLTSGMVPALFADDEKEGIIGQVRDEANKVGVPPARESVWQYFVNKCANNLHIVLAMSPVGETLRTRCRNFPGLVNNCSIDWFTAWPQQALHAVASVFLGENTVGVFSKTFLQKLRRVNYTTPKNYLDFINTYNKLLEEKDKFVLEQCHRLDGGLSKLLAASEQLKELNEKLEVQKVAVTEKTEACEKLLIEIQRATEQANEKKAMAVGKRSEINEQNKEIVVEKADAEEALAMALPALEEAKLALQDLDKSDVTEIRSFAKPPRAVQCVSECIVVMRGYKEVSWKQAKGMMSEANFLKSLTEMDVDAITSPQVRRCREMLKELNITVEEMRDISRAGAGLLKFVVAVLGYCSVAREIKPKREKVARLERNFLLSKRELEKIEKEVKALDEELRNLGEKYDAAMREKSSLQEEAEIMERRLIAADKLISGLGSEKIRWTEDLEELKRQRVRLLGDCLLASAFLSYLGAFTWDFRRDMFRGTLQARHLLTNDVEISRWTSEGLPPDELSIENGILTTQASRYPLCIDPQQQALNWIKKKEEKNNLKVVTFNDPDFLKQLELAIKYGFPILFKDVDEYIDPVIDNREPGREFVILGDKEVDYDPSFRLYLNTKLSNPKYTPTHFSRTMVVNYTVTMKGLEDQLLSVIVGFERKELEEQRERLIQETSDNKRLLKDLEDTLLRELATSQGNMLDNVELVQTLEDTKSKAVEVAEKLKLGAKTAIDIDKLRDGYRPAAKLGAVLFFVLSEMSAVNSMYQYSLASYLQVFDLSLRKSLPDSILPKRLKNIMDTLTMNVYNYACTGKKKTLQQFPTTSFPVSTPLSRWRLGARRPAAILKAE
;
A
#
# COMPACT_ATOMS: atom_id res chain seq x y z
N MET A 1 -38.83 -40.15 36.30
CA MET A 1 -37.47 -40.15 35.72
C MET A 1 -37.57 -40.70 34.31
N VAL A 2 -36.89 -40.11 33.33
CA VAL A 2 -36.88 -40.62 31.94
C VAL A 2 -35.51 -41.19 31.65
N PHE A 3 -35.45 -42.43 31.21
CA PHE A 3 -34.23 -43.10 30.75
C PHE A 3 -34.28 -43.24 29.24
N LEU A 4 -33.51 -42.42 28.54
CA LEU A 4 -33.40 -42.45 27.08
C LEU A 4 -32.27 -43.40 26.66
N PHE A 5 -32.63 -44.40 25.86
CA PHE A 5 -31.67 -45.37 25.34
C PHE A 5 -31.80 -45.44 23.81
N THR A 6 -30.69 -45.16 23.12
CA THR A 6 -30.66 -45.02 21.66
C THR A 6 -29.95 -46.20 21.01
N ASP A 7 -30.13 -46.38 19.71
CA ASP A 7 -29.43 -47.41 18.93
C ASP A 7 -27.89 -47.33 19.08
N ALA A 8 -27.34 -46.12 19.21
CA ALA A 8 -25.91 -45.89 19.38
C ALA A 8 -25.36 -46.38 20.75
N HIS A 9 -26.22 -46.53 21.76
CA HIS A 9 -25.82 -47.02 23.09
C HIS A 9 -25.79 -48.56 23.16
N VAL A 10 -26.25 -49.27 22.12
CA VAL A 10 -26.24 -50.74 22.05
C VAL A 10 -24.85 -51.22 21.62
N ALA A 11 -23.89 -51.16 22.54
CA ALA A 11 -22.55 -51.72 22.31
C ALA A 11 -22.57 -53.26 22.29
N MET A 12 -23.40 -53.86 23.14
CA MET A 12 -23.59 -55.31 23.25
C MET A 12 -25.09 -55.65 23.29
N GLU A 13 -25.50 -56.69 22.56
CA GLU A 13 -26.91 -57.11 22.52
C GLU A 13 -27.44 -57.54 23.91
N GLY A 14 -26.57 -57.93 24.84
CA GLY A 14 -26.95 -58.24 26.23
C GLY A 14 -27.56 -57.06 26.99
N PHE A 15 -27.30 -55.81 26.59
CA PHE A 15 -27.95 -54.65 27.22
C PHE A 15 -29.46 -54.63 26.97
N LEU A 16 -29.90 -55.12 25.80
CA LEU A 16 -31.32 -55.22 25.48
C LEU A 16 -32.01 -56.32 26.29
N GLU A 17 -31.27 -57.34 26.74
CA GLU A 17 -31.80 -58.33 27.67
C GLU A 17 -32.14 -57.70 29.03
N LEU A 18 -31.26 -56.84 29.55
CA LEU A 18 -31.51 -56.10 30.80
C LEU A 18 -32.73 -55.19 30.66
N ILE A 19 -32.83 -54.44 29.55
CA ILE A 19 -33.99 -53.58 29.27
C ILE A 19 -35.26 -54.41 29.11
N ASN A 20 -35.20 -55.56 28.43
CA ASN A 20 -36.34 -56.47 28.29
C ASN A 20 -36.82 -56.97 29.66
N ASN A 21 -35.90 -57.29 30.57
CA ASN A 21 -36.24 -57.69 31.94
C ASN A 21 -36.88 -56.54 32.73
N MET A 22 -36.37 -55.30 32.60
CA MET A 22 -37.00 -54.11 33.19
C MET A 22 -38.43 -53.89 32.66
N LEU A 23 -38.62 -54.03 31.35
CA LEU A 23 -39.93 -53.82 30.71
C LEU A 23 -40.94 -54.91 31.05
N THR A 24 -40.49 -56.17 31.17
CA THR A 24 -41.39 -57.33 31.42
C THR A 24 -41.65 -57.59 32.89
N SER A 25 -40.61 -57.54 33.73
CA SER A 25 -40.69 -57.90 35.15
C SER A 25 -40.57 -56.72 36.11
N GLY A 26 -40.29 -55.51 35.61
CA GLY A 26 -40.06 -54.32 36.45
C GLY A 26 -38.72 -54.33 37.19
N MET A 27 -37.90 -55.38 37.03
CA MET A 27 -36.61 -55.53 37.70
C MET A 27 -35.58 -56.24 36.80
N VAL A 28 -34.31 -56.09 37.14
CA VAL A 28 -33.21 -56.87 36.54
C VAL A 28 -32.80 -57.96 37.54
N PRO A 29 -32.88 -59.26 37.16
CA PRO A 29 -32.41 -60.34 38.01
C PRO A 29 -30.93 -60.18 38.37
N ALA A 30 -30.57 -60.44 39.64
CA ALA A 30 -29.20 -60.34 40.14
C ALA A 30 -28.50 -58.98 39.97
N LEU A 31 -29.26 -57.88 39.81
CA LEU A 31 -28.68 -56.53 39.76
C LEU A 31 -28.05 -56.11 41.09
N PHE A 32 -28.70 -56.45 42.21
CA PHE A 32 -28.26 -56.13 43.56
C PHE A 32 -27.75 -57.37 44.28
N ALA A 33 -26.64 -57.23 44.98
CA ALA A 33 -26.17 -58.22 45.94
C ALA A 33 -27.10 -58.28 47.17
N ASP A 34 -27.10 -59.38 47.93
CA ASP A 34 -28.07 -59.57 49.02
C ASP A 34 -27.91 -58.58 50.17
N ASP A 35 -26.69 -58.10 50.42
CA ASP A 35 -26.37 -57.02 51.36
C ASP A 35 -26.92 -55.66 50.92
N GLU A 36 -26.81 -55.32 49.63
CA GLU A 36 -27.41 -54.11 49.06
C GLU A 36 -28.95 -54.15 49.14
N LYS A 37 -29.55 -55.32 48.89
CA LYS A 37 -31.01 -55.49 49.05
C LYS A 37 -31.45 -55.24 50.49
N GLU A 38 -30.72 -55.75 51.49
CA GLU A 38 -31.05 -55.48 52.89
C GLU A 38 -30.97 -53.98 53.22
N GLY A 39 -29.96 -53.29 52.69
CA GLY A 39 -29.84 -51.84 52.83
C GLY A 39 -31.03 -51.09 52.26
N ILE A 40 -31.44 -51.41 51.03
CA ILE A 40 -32.60 -50.80 50.36
C ILE A 40 -33.91 -51.12 51.10
N ILE A 41 -34.10 -52.39 51.50
CA ILE A 41 -35.28 -52.82 52.27
C ILE A 41 -35.35 -52.03 53.58
N GLY A 42 -34.22 -51.84 54.27
CA GLY A 42 -34.16 -51.02 55.49
C GLY A 42 -34.61 -49.57 55.25
N GLN A 43 -34.17 -48.95 54.17
CA GLN A 43 -34.54 -47.56 53.82
C GLN A 43 -36.01 -47.41 53.46
N VAL A 44 -36.59 -48.41 52.78
CA VAL A 44 -37.96 -48.33 52.25
C VAL A 44 -39.00 -48.91 53.23
N ARG A 45 -38.58 -49.64 54.27
CA ARG A 45 -39.47 -50.32 55.23
C ARG A 45 -40.46 -49.38 55.91
N ASP A 46 -40.00 -48.23 56.41
CA ASP A 46 -40.87 -47.27 57.09
C ASP A 46 -41.91 -46.65 56.15
N GLU A 47 -41.54 -46.47 54.88
CA GLU A 47 -42.45 -46.00 53.84
C GLU A 47 -43.47 -47.07 53.45
N ALA A 48 -43.03 -48.31 53.24
CA ALA A 48 -43.89 -49.44 52.90
C ALA A 48 -44.93 -49.72 54.00
N ASN A 49 -44.51 -49.63 55.27
CA ASN A 49 -45.40 -49.79 56.43
C ASN A 49 -46.49 -48.70 56.48
N LYS A 50 -46.16 -47.44 56.13
CA LYS A 50 -47.14 -46.34 56.06
C LYS A 50 -48.20 -46.55 54.98
N VAL A 51 -47.82 -47.21 53.88
CA VAL A 51 -48.70 -47.54 52.75
C VAL A 51 -49.50 -48.84 53.00
N GLY A 52 -49.27 -49.52 54.13
CA GLY A 52 -50.00 -50.72 54.53
C GLY A 52 -49.48 -52.02 53.93
N VAL A 53 -48.24 -52.04 53.43
CA VAL A 53 -47.58 -53.26 52.94
C VAL A 53 -47.09 -54.09 54.13
N PRO A 54 -47.27 -55.42 54.14
CA PRO A 54 -46.76 -56.28 55.21
C PRO A 54 -45.24 -56.12 55.42
N PRO A 55 -44.73 -56.19 56.66
CA PRO A 55 -43.31 -55.98 56.98
C PRO A 55 -42.40 -57.14 56.54
N ALA A 56 -42.93 -58.13 55.82
CA ALA A 56 -42.16 -59.25 55.30
C ALA A 56 -41.13 -58.76 54.27
N ARG A 57 -39.93 -59.35 54.32
CA ARG A 57 -38.78 -59.01 53.45
C ARG A 57 -39.18 -58.93 51.98
N GLU A 58 -39.89 -59.95 51.49
CA GLU A 58 -40.33 -60.05 50.09
C GLU A 58 -41.37 -58.99 49.74
N SER A 59 -42.28 -58.67 50.66
CA SER A 59 -43.34 -57.68 50.43
C SER A 59 -42.77 -56.26 50.34
N VAL A 60 -41.82 -55.91 51.19
CA VAL A 60 -41.12 -54.61 51.14
C VAL A 60 -40.26 -54.50 49.89
N TRP A 61 -39.61 -55.59 49.46
CA TRP A 61 -38.87 -55.64 48.20
C TRP A 61 -39.79 -55.43 46.98
N GLN A 62 -40.93 -56.11 46.94
CA GLN A 62 -41.93 -55.91 45.88
C GLN A 62 -42.47 -54.47 45.86
N TYR A 63 -42.66 -53.84 47.02
CA TYR A 63 -43.04 -52.43 47.10
C TYR A 63 -41.98 -51.52 46.44
N PHE A 64 -40.71 -51.76 46.71
CA PHE A 64 -39.61 -51.02 46.05
C PHE A 64 -39.61 -51.24 44.53
N VAL A 65 -39.73 -52.48 44.06
CA VAL A 65 -39.80 -52.80 42.62
C VAL A 65 -40.97 -52.07 41.94
N ASN A 66 -42.16 -52.11 42.53
CA ASN A 66 -43.34 -51.42 42.00
C ASN A 66 -43.15 -49.89 41.99
N LYS A 67 -42.54 -49.33 43.05
CA LYS A 67 -42.22 -47.90 43.12
C LYS A 67 -41.24 -47.50 42.01
N CYS A 68 -40.24 -48.31 41.72
CA CYS A 68 -39.30 -48.09 40.61
C CYS A 68 -40.01 -48.17 39.26
N ALA A 69 -40.80 -49.22 39.03
CA ALA A 69 -41.54 -49.41 37.79
C ALA A 69 -42.51 -48.25 37.48
N ASN A 70 -43.18 -47.71 38.50
CA ASN A 70 -44.12 -46.59 38.33
C ASN A 70 -43.44 -45.23 38.08
N ASN A 71 -42.18 -45.06 38.48
CA ASN A 71 -41.48 -43.77 38.42
C ASN A 71 -40.40 -43.71 37.30
N LEU A 72 -40.10 -44.83 36.65
CA LEU A 72 -39.14 -44.93 35.57
C LEU A 72 -39.85 -45.06 34.22
N HIS A 73 -39.67 -44.06 33.35
CA HIS A 73 -40.14 -44.12 31.97
C HIS A 73 -38.95 -44.40 31.05
N ILE A 74 -38.98 -45.54 30.36
CA ILE A 74 -37.92 -45.95 29.42
C ILE A 74 -38.33 -45.53 28.01
N VAL A 75 -37.49 -44.73 27.36
CA VAL A 75 -37.69 -44.30 25.97
C VAL A 75 -36.62 -44.95 25.10
N LEU A 76 -37.07 -45.70 24.10
CA LEU A 76 -36.20 -46.40 23.17
C LEU A 76 -36.25 -45.71 21.80
N ALA A 77 -35.12 -45.13 21.38
CA ALA A 77 -34.99 -44.50 20.08
C ALA A 77 -34.16 -45.40 19.15
N MET A 78 -34.84 -46.25 18.37
CA MET A 78 -34.22 -47.20 17.46
C MET A 78 -34.55 -46.90 16.00
N SER A 79 -33.58 -47.08 15.11
CA SER A 79 -33.80 -46.89 13.67
C SER A 79 -34.64 -48.04 13.09
N PRO A 80 -35.71 -47.75 12.32
CA PRO A 80 -36.48 -48.78 11.62
C PRO A 80 -35.79 -49.26 10.34
N VAL A 81 -34.65 -48.68 9.98
CA VAL A 81 -33.92 -48.99 8.74
C VAL A 81 -33.05 -50.24 8.94
N GLY A 82 -33.30 -51.27 8.12
CA GLY A 82 -32.56 -52.54 8.13
C GLY A 82 -33.32 -53.67 8.83
N GLU A 83 -32.64 -54.79 9.07
CA GLU A 83 -33.22 -55.98 9.72
C GLU A 83 -32.95 -56.05 11.22
N THR A 84 -32.05 -55.23 11.74
CA THR A 84 -31.59 -55.23 13.15
C THR A 84 -32.74 -54.99 14.13
N LEU A 85 -33.54 -53.94 13.93
CA LEU A 85 -34.69 -53.67 14.80
C LEU A 85 -35.67 -54.85 14.81
N ARG A 86 -35.97 -55.42 13.64
CA ARG A 86 -36.85 -56.58 13.51
C ARG A 86 -36.33 -57.78 14.30
N THR A 87 -35.03 -58.05 14.22
CA THR A 87 -34.38 -59.13 14.97
C THR A 87 -34.41 -58.86 16.47
N ARG A 88 -34.12 -57.63 16.90
CA ARG A 88 -34.20 -57.22 18.31
C ARG A 88 -35.60 -57.35 18.89
N CYS A 89 -36.62 -56.88 18.18
CA CYS A 89 -38.02 -57.05 18.60
C CYS A 89 -38.46 -58.52 18.70
N ARG A 90 -37.86 -59.41 17.91
CA ARG A 90 -38.11 -60.87 17.99
C ARG A 90 -37.40 -61.51 19.17
N ASN A 91 -36.13 -61.15 19.40
CA ASN A 91 -35.33 -61.69 20.48
C ASN A 91 -35.77 -61.15 21.86
N PHE A 92 -36.29 -59.93 21.89
CA PHE A 92 -36.69 -59.20 23.10
C PHE A 92 -38.15 -58.72 22.99
N PRO A 93 -39.15 -59.60 23.23
CA PRO A 93 -40.56 -59.28 23.04
C PRO A 93 -41.09 -58.14 23.93
N GLY A 94 -40.45 -57.89 25.07
CA GLY A 94 -40.81 -56.80 25.99
C GLY A 94 -40.73 -55.41 25.34
N LEU A 95 -39.85 -55.24 24.35
CA LEU A 95 -39.72 -53.99 23.58
C LEU A 95 -40.98 -53.65 22.77
N VAL A 96 -41.78 -54.65 22.40
CA VAL A 96 -43.00 -54.48 21.59
C VAL A 96 -44.26 -54.58 22.45
N ASN A 97 -44.29 -55.54 23.37
CA ASN A 97 -45.49 -55.83 24.15
C ASN A 97 -45.76 -54.77 25.22
N ASN A 98 -44.70 -54.17 25.79
CA ASN A 98 -44.81 -53.31 26.97
C ASN A 98 -44.39 -51.85 26.67
N CYS A 99 -44.21 -51.50 25.41
CA CYS A 99 -43.92 -50.13 24.98
C CYS A 99 -44.97 -49.65 23.95
N SER A 100 -45.30 -48.37 24.01
CA SER A 100 -46.05 -47.71 22.93
C SER A 100 -45.11 -47.40 21.76
N ILE A 101 -45.44 -47.88 20.57
CA ILE A 101 -44.64 -47.65 19.36
C ILE A 101 -45.08 -46.36 18.69
N ASP A 102 -44.16 -45.39 18.59
CA ASP A 102 -44.33 -44.17 17.82
C ASP A 102 -43.47 -44.21 16.56
N TRP A 103 -44.09 -44.08 15.38
CA TRP A 103 -43.41 -44.21 14.10
C TRP A 103 -43.02 -42.85 13.54
N PHE A 104 -41.72 -42.54 13.62
CA PHE A 104 -41.13 -41.41 12.90
C PHE A 104 -40.89 -41.78 11.43
N THR A 105 -41.91 -41.58 10.59
CA THR A 105 -41.76 -41.76 9.14
C THR A 105 -40.88 -40.67 8.52
N ALA A 106 -40.36 -40.93 7.32
CA ALA A 106 -39.77 -39.87 6.50
C ALA A 106 -40.76 -38.70 6.35
N TRP A 107 -40.23 -37.48 6.16
CA TRP A 107 -41.07 -36.31 5.97
C TRP A 107 -42.12 -36.56 4.88
N PRO A 108 -43.39 -36.17 5.13
CA PRO A 108 -44.44 -36.34 4.13
C PRO A 108 -44.01 -35.71 2.81
N GLN A 109 -44.41 -36.33 1.70
CA GLN A 109 -44.13 -35.76 0.38
C GLN A 109 -44.69 -34.33 0.27
N GLN A 110 -45.76 -34.01 1.00
CA GLN A 110 -46.33 -32.66 1.14
C GLN A 110 -45.46 -31.71 1.99
N ALA A 111 -44.75 -32.18 3.02
CA ALA A 111 -43.81 -31.34 3.78
C ALA A 111 -42.54 -31.09 2.97
N LEU A 112 -42.04 -32.11 2.26
CA LEU A 112 -40.95 -31.96 1.30
C LEU A 112 -41.36 -31.11 0.10
N HIS A 113 -42.56 -31.29 -0.47
CA HIS A 113 -43.08 -30.46 -1.56
C HIS A 113 -43.41 -29.05 -1.08
N ALA A 114 -44.02 -28.81 0.08
CA ALA A 114 -44.31 -27.44 0.52
C ALA A 114 -43.03 -26.60 0.65
N VAL A 115 -41.91 -27.25 0.98
CA VAL A 115 -40.60 -26.58 1.06
C VAL A 115 -39.82 -26.66 -0.27
N ALA A 116 -40.02 -27.69 -1.11
CA ALA A 116 -39.33 -27.86 -2.40
C ALA A 116 -40.07 -27.30 -3.62
N SER A 117 -41.41 -27.24 -3.63
CA SER A 117 -42.25 -26.67 -4.69
C SER A 117 -42.13 -25.15 -4.77
N VAL A 118 -41.57 -24.52 -3.74
CA VAL A 118 -41.13 -23.12 -3.79
C VAL A 118 -39.80 -22.99 -4.56
N PHE A 119 -39.01 -24.07 -4.73
CA PHE A 119 -37.61 -23.95 -5.14
C PHE A 119 -37.08 -24.89 -6.26
N LEU A 120 -37.47 -26.17 -6.42
CA LEU A 120 -36.85 -27.10 -7.40
C LEU A 120 -37.82 -28.20 -7.93
N GLY A 121 -37.70 -28.55 -9.22
CA GLY A 121 -38.62 -29.43 -9.98
C GLY A 121 -38.64 -30.94 -9.66
N GLU A 122 -39.32 -31.72 -10.52
CA GLU A 122 -39.94 -33.04 -10.23
C GLU A 122 -39.02 -34.24 -9.89
N ASN A 123 -37.70 -34.16 -10.05
CA ASN A 123 -36.80 -35.32 -9.87
C ASN A 123 -35.96 -35.25 -8.58
N THR A 124 -36.35 -36.01 -7.56
CA THR A 124 -35.75 -35.95 -6.21
C THR A 124 -34.58 -36.92 -5.98
N VAL A 125 -33.64 -36.54 -5.10
CA VAL A 125 -32.46 -37.36 -4.69
C VAL A 125 -32.85 -38.75 -4.17
N GLY A 126 -34.05 -38.90 -3.59
CA GLY A 126 -34.57 -40.18 -3.11
C GLY A 126 -34.77 -41.22 -4.23
N VAL A 127 -35.16 -40.80 -5.43
CA VAL A 127 -35.33 -41.70 -6.60
C VAL A 127 -33.97 -42.21 -7.06
N PHE A 128 -32.98 -41.32 -7.18
CA PHE A 128 -31.62 -41.70 -7.54
C PHE A 128 -30.96 -42.63 -6.53
N SER A 129 -31.22 -42.44 -5.23
CA SER A 129 -30.72 -43.34 -4.18
C SER A 129 -31.26 -44.77 -4.32
N LYS A 130 -32.53 -44.94 -4.73
CA LYS A 130 -33.10 -46.27 -5.04
C LYS A 130 -32.46 -46.89 -6.27
N THR A 131 -32.28 -46.12 -7.34
CA THR A 131 -31.63 -46.58 -8.58
C THR A 131 -30.16 -46.95 -8.33
N PHE A 132 -29.47 -46.20 -7.46
CA PHE A 132 -28.09 -46.48 -7.06
C PHE A 132 -27.96 -47.82 -6.35
N LEU A 133 -28.89 -48.13 -5.43
CA LEU A 133 -28.97 -49.43 -4.78
C LEU A 133 -29.27 -50.57 -5.77
N GLN A 134 -30.19 -50.35 -6.72
CA GLN A 134 -30.55 -51.37 -7.70
C GLN A 134 -29.41 -51.68 -8.68
N LYS A 135 -28.73 -50.65 -9.20
CA LYS A 135 -27.67 -50.81 -10.21
C LYS A 135 -26.34 -51.24 -9.60
N LEU A 136 -25.91 -50.62 -8.51
CA LEU A 136 -24.55 -50.76 -7.98
C LEU A 136 -24.49 -51.50 -6.64
N ARG A 137 -25.64 -51.87 -6.05
CA ARG A 137 -25.72 -52.49 -4.71
C ARG A 137 -25.05 -51.65 -3.61
N ARG A 138 -24.97 -50.34 -3.82
CA ARG A 138 -24.48 -49.35 -2.85
C ARG A 138 -25.65 -48.60 -2.26
N VAL A 139 -25.63 -48.38 -0.94
CA VAL A 139 -26.72 -47.69 -0.24
C VAL A 139 -26.33 -46.23 -0.02
N ASN A 140 -27.28 -45.33 -0.24
CA ASN A 140 -27.17 -43.92 0.14
C ASN A 140 -28.40 -43.53 0.95
N TYR A 141 -28.18 -42.82 2.06
CA TYR A 141 -29.26 -42.35 2.92
C TYR A 141 -29.40 -40.83 2.85
N THR A 142 -30.63 -40.39 2.61
CA THR A 142 -31.01 -38.97 2.71
C THR A 142 -31.72 -38.78 4.04
N THR A 143 -31.13 -37.98 4.93
CA THR A 143 -31.68 -37.70 6.27
C THR A 143 -32.20 -36.26 6.35
N PRO A 144 -33.12 -35.93 7.27
CA PRO A 144 -33.55 -34.56 7.49
C PRO A 144 -32.37 -33.62 7.84
N LYS A 145 -31.34 -34.14 8.50
CA LYS A 145 -30.12 -33.39 8.78
C LYS A 145 -29.40 -32.94 7.51
N ASN A 146 -29.32 -33.78 6.47
CA ASN A 146 -28.76 -33.39 5.16
C ASN A 146 -29.52 -32.20 4.55
N TYR A 147 -30.83 -32.09 4.81
CA TYR A 147 -31.65 -30.99 4.33
C TYR A 147 -31.45 -29.69 5.12
N LEU A 148 -31.32 -29.80 6.45
CA LEU A 148 -30.94 -28.66 7.28
C LEU A 148 -29.53 -28.17 6.94
N ASP A 149 -28.60 -29.09 6.72
CA ASP A 149 -27.25 -28.76 6.26
C ASP A 149 -27.26 -28.06 4.91
N PHE A 150 -28.12 -28.50 3.97
CA PHE A 150 -28.32 -27.84 2.69
C PHE A 150 -28.78 -26.38 2.85
N ILE A 151 -29.81 -26.12 3.66
CA ILE A 151 -30.32 -24.75 3.90
C ILE A 151 -29.26 -23.90 4.61
N ASN A 152 -28.63 -24.43 5.66
CA ASN A 152 -27.61 -23.69 6.41
C ASN A 152 -26.40 -23.36 5.54
N THR A 153 -25.97 -24.31 4.72
CA THR A 153 -24.87 -24.11 3.76
C THR A 153 -25.27 -23.11 2.68
N TYR A 154 -26.52 -23.13 2.20
CA TYR A 154 -27.02 -22.15 1.25
C TYR A 154 -26.96 -20.72 1.81
N ASN A 155 -27.53 -20.49 3.00
CA ASN A 155 -27.53 -19.17 3.64
C ASN A 155 -26.11 -18.68 3.89
N LYS A 156 -25.26 -19.54 4.47
CA LYS A 156 -23.85 -19.23 4.72
C LYS A 156 -23.10 -18.88 3.43
N LEU A 157 -23.22 -19.71 2.39
CA LEU A 157 -22.56 -19.45 1.11
C LEU A 157 -23.07 -18.16 0.46
N LEU A 158 -24.37 -17.88 0.54
CA LEU A 158 -24.95 -16.67 -0.03
C LEU A 158 -24.40 -15.42 0.67
N GLU A 159 -24.36 -15.41 2.01
CA GLU A 159 -23.80 -14.28 2.78
C GLU A 159 -22.30 -14.09 2.51
N GLU A 160 -21.52 -15.17 2.58
CA GLU A 160 -20.06 -15.11 2.37
C GLU A 160 -19.71 -14.69 0.94
N LYS A 161 -20.40 -15.23 -0.07
CA LYS A 161 -20.12 -14.93 -1.47
C LYS A 161 -20.67 -13.57 -1.88
N ASP A 162 -21.82 -13.14 -1.37
CA ASP A 162 -22.32 -11.77 -1.65
C ASP A 162 -21.35 -10.73 -1.08
N LYS A 163 -20.91 -10.93 0.16
CA LYS A 163 -19.91 -10.06 0.80
C LYS A 163 -18.59 -10.06 0.02
N PHE A 164 -18.11 -11.23 -0.39
CA PHE A 164 -16.88 -11.34 -1.20
C PHE A 164 -17.02 -10.61 -2.54
N VAL A 165 -18.12 -10.82 -3.28
CA VAL A 165 -18.36 -10.14 -4.57
C VAL A 165 -18.49 -8.63 -4.38
N LEU A 166 -19.16 -8.17 -3.32
CA LEU A 166 -19.27 -6.75 -2.98
C LEU A 166 -17.90 -6.12 -2.68
N GLU A 167 -17.07 -6.78 -1.88
CA GLU A 167 -15.73 -6.31 -1.56
C GLU A 167 -14.85 -6.24 -2.81
N GLN A 168 -14.92 -7.24 -3.70
CA GLN A 168 -14.21 -7.21 -4.98
C GLN A 168 -14.72 -6.08 -5.88
N CYS A 169 -16.03 -5.88 -5.97
CA CYS A 169 -16.62 -4.75 -6.70
C CYS A 169 -16.11 -3.41 -6.14
N HIS A 170 -16.12 -3.22 -4.82
CA HIS A 170 -15.66 -1.98 -4.19
C HIS A 170 -14.16 -1.74 -4.41
N ARG A 171 -13.34 -2.80 -4.36
CA ARG A 171 -11.90 -2.73 -4.66
C ARG A 171 -11.66 -2.30 -6.11
N LEU A 172 -12.30 -2.96 -7.07
CA LEU A 172 -12.19 -2.66 -8.50
C LEU A 172 -12.71 -1.25 -8.82
N ASP A 173 -13.87 -0.87 -8.27
CA ASP A 173 -14.48 0.44 -8.45
C ASP A 173 -13.60 1.56 -7.88
N GLY A 174 -13.02 1.35 -6.70
CA GLY A 174 -12.05 2.27 -6.09
C GLY A 174 -10.78 2.43 -6.92
N GLY A 175 -10.21 1.32 -7.42
CA GLY A 175 -9.04 1.36 -8.31
C GLY A 175 -9.32 2.06 -9.65
N LEU A 176 -10.46 1.73 -10.28
CA LEU A 176 -10.90 2.34 -11.54
C LEU A 176 -11.19 3.83 -11.37
N SER A 177 -11.85 4.23 -10.28
CA SER A 177 -12.12 5.64 -9.98
C SER A 177 -10.84 6.45 -9.84
N LYS A 178 -9.80 5.90 -9.21
CA LYS A 178 -8.48 6.55 -9.13
C LYS A 178 -7.78 6.64 -10.48
N LEU A 179 -7.88 5.62 -11.32
CA LEU A 179 -7.35 5.67 -12.69
C LEU A 179 -8.09 6.70 -13.56
N LEU A 180 -9.41 6.84 -13.39
CA LEU A 180 -10.20 7.87 -14.05
C LEU A 180 -9.80 9.27 -13.57
N ALA A 181 -9.68 9.47 -12.26
CA ALA A 181 -9.22 10.73 -11.68
C ALA A 181 -7.81 11.11 -12.17
N ALA A 182 -6.87 10.16 -12.22
CA ALA A 182 -5.54 10.39 -12.76
C ALA A 182 -5.58 10.76 -14.26
N SER A 183 -6.49 10.14 -15.03
CA SER A 183 -6.69 10.47 -16.45
C SER A 183 -7.27 11.87 -16.68
N GLU A 184 -8.14 12.33 -15.79
CA GLU A 184 -8.71 13.69 -15.85
C GLU A 184 -7.66 14.73 -15.41
N GLN A 185 -6.94 14.45 -14.32
CA GLN A 185 -5.82 15.27 -13.86
C GLN A 185 -4.71 15.40 -14.91
N LEU A 186 -4.41 14.34 -15.66
CA LEU A 186 -3.45 14.41 -16.76
C LEU A 186 -3.87 15.44 -17.82
N LYS A 187 -5.15 15.44 -18.22
CA LYS A 187 -5.66 16.38 -19.23
C LYS A 187 -5.53 17.82 -18.74
N GLU A 188 -5.96 18.08 -17.50
CA GLU A 188 -5.83 19.41 -16.91
C GLU A 188 -4.37 19.86 -16.73
N LEU A 189 -3.49 18.95 -16.28
CA LEU A 189 -2.06 19.25 -16.10
C LEU A 189 -1.40 19.56 -17.43
N ASN A 190 -1.75 18.85 -18.51
CA ASN A 190 -1.20 19.08 -19.83
C ASN A 190 -1.60 20.47 -20.37
N GLU A 191 -2.87 20.85 -20.22
CA GLU A 191 -3.35 22.18 -20.61
C GLU A 191 -2.69 23.29 -19.78
N LYS A 192 -2.59 23.11 -18.45
CA LYS A 192 -1.96 24.10 -17.54
C LYS A 192 -0.46 24.23 -17.77
N LEU A 193 0.24 23.12 -18.04
CA LEU A 193 1.69 23.11 -18.28
C LEU A 193 2.06 23.85 -19.56
N GLU A 194 1.29 23.70 -20.64
CA GLU A 194 1.51 24.46 -21.87
C GLU A 194 1.40 25.97 -21.63
N VAL A 195 0.37 26.41 -20.90
CA VAL A 195 0.20 27.82 -20.54
C VAL A 195 1.34 28.32 -19.64
N GLN A 196 1.72 27.53 -18.63
CA GLN A 196 2.81 27.91 -17.72
C GLN A 196 4.17 27.93 -18.41
N LYS A 197 4.48 27.01 -19.33
CA LYS A 197 5.73 27.02 -20.10
C LYS A 197 5.87 28.31 -20.89
N VAL A 198 4.79 28.75 -21.55
CA VAL A 198 4.77 30.05 -22.25
C VAL A 198 4.98 31.20 -21.26
N ALA A 199 4.27 31.23 -20.14
CA ALA A 199 4.42 32.29 -19.13
C ALA A 199 5.83 32.36 -18.53
N VAL A 200 6.46 31.20 -18.27
CA VAL A 200 7.85 31.12 -17.81
C VAL A 200 8.77 31.72 -18.87
N THR A 201 8.62 31.34 -20.15
CA THR A 201 9.45 31.89 -21.25
C THR A 201 9.34 33.42 -21.36
N GLU A 202 8.12 33.97 -21.34
CA GLU A 202 7.89 35.42 -21.39
C GLU A 202 8.51 36.15 -20.20
N LYS A 203 8.39 35.59 -18.99
CA LYS A 203 8.97 36.16 -17.77
C LYS A 203 10.50 36.06 -17.76
N THR A 204 11.09 34.99 -18.32
CA THR A 204 12.55 34.93 -18.53
C THR A 204 13.03 36.07 -19.41
N GLU A 205 12.39 36.30 -20.55
CA GLU A 205 12.76 37.38 -21.46
C GLU A 205 12.59 38.77 -20.81
N ALA A 206 11.53 38.94 -20.01
CA ALA A 206 11.31 40.18 -19.27
C ALA A 206 12.39 40.43 -18.20
N CYS A 207 12.80 39.40 -17.45
CA CYS A 207 13.89 39.50 -16.49
C CYS A 207 15.23 39.81 -17.17
N GLU A 208 15.52 39.20 -18.33
CA GLU A 208 16.72 39.48 -19.10
C GLU A 208 16.77 40.94 -19.58
N LYS A 209 15.65 41.49 -20.05
CA LYS A 209 15.55 42.90 -20.45
C LYS A 209 15.79 43.84 -19.26
N LEU A 210 15.16 43.57 -18.11
CA LEU A 210 15.38 44.37 -16.89
C LEU A 210 16.82 44.30 -16.40
N LEU A 211 17.48 43.14 -16.55
CA LEU A 211 18.88 42.97 -16.15
C LEU A 211 19.82 43.81 -17.03
N ILE A 212 19.55 43.88 -18.35
CA ILE A 212 20.28 44.76 -19.27
C ILE A 212 20.05 46.24 -18.89
N GLU A 213 18.83 46.63 -18.56
CA GLU A 213 18.52 48.00 -18.12
C GLU A 213 19.23 48.37 -16.81
N ILE A 214 19.23 47.46 -15.82
CA ILE A 214 19.95 47.63 -14.56
C ILE A 214 21.45 47.74 -14.81
N GLN A 215 22.05 46.88 -15.65
CA GLN A 215 23.48 46.97 -16.00
C GLN A 215 23.83 48.35 -16.58
N ARG A 216 23.05 48.82 -17.56
CA ARG A 216 23.26 50.14 -18.18
C ARG A 216 23.09 51.29 -17.18
N ALA A 217 22.06 51.26 -16.34
CA ALA A 217 21.83 52.27 -15.32
C ALA A 217 22.92 52.26 -14.23
N THR A 218 23.46 51.07 -13.92
CA THR A 218 24.54 50.91 -12.93
C THR A 218 25.85 51.49 -13.44
N GLU A 219 26.18 51.29 -14.72
CA GLU A 219 27.33 51.94 -15.36
C GLU A 219 27.21 53.47 -15.33
N GLN A 220 26.04 54.01 -15.70
CA GLN A 220 25.78 55.46 -15.67
C GLN A 220 25.87 56.05 -14.26
N ALA A 221 25.33 55.35 -13.25
CA ALA A 221 25.41 55.79 -11.86
C ALA A 221 26.86 55.76 -11.34
N ASN A 222 27.64 54.75 -11.69
CA ASN A 222 29.05 54.64 -11.30
C ASN A 222 29.92 55.73 -11.96
N GLU A 223 29.70 56.05 -13.23
CA GLU A 223 30.39 57.13 -13.92
C GLU A 223 30.08 58.50 -13.28
N LYS A 224 28.80 58.78 -13.00
CA LYS A 224 28.37 60.02 -12.32
C LYS A 224 28.88 60.10 -10.88
N LYS A 225 28.94 58.98 -10.15
CA LYS A 225 29.56 58.90 -8.81
C LYS A 225 31.06 59.18 -8.87
N ALA A 226 31.78 58.65 -9.85
CA ALA A 226 33.19 58.94 -10.04
C ALA A 226 33.43 60.44 -10.31
N MET A 227 32.58 61.06 -11.15
CA MET A 227 32.62 62.51 -11.39
C MET A 227 32.32 63.32 -10.12
N ALA A 228 31.36 62.91 -9.30
CA ALA A 228 31.05 63.56 -8.03
C ALA A 228 32.23 63.51 -7.04
N VAL A 229 32.88 62.35 -6.94
CA VAL A 229 34.07 62.16 -6.08
C VAL A 229 35.24 63.01 -6.56
N GLY A 230 35.50 63.03 -7.87
CA GLY A 230 36.53 63.87 -8.48
C GLY A 230 36.29 65.37 -8.19
N LYS A 231 35.07 65.85 -8.44
CA LYS A 231 34.70 67.26 -8.19
C LYS A 231 34.76 67.64 -6.70
N ARG A 232 34.43 66.69 -5.81
CA ARG A 232 34.53 66.89 -4.36
C ARG A 232 35.97 67.03 -3.89
N SER A 233 36.91 66.30 -4.51
CA SER A 233 38.34 66.46 -4.27
C SER A 233 38.85 67.83 -4.73
N GLU A 234 38.48 68.27 -5.94
CA GLU A 234 38.84 69.60 -6.47
C GLU A 234 38.36 70.74 -5.56
N ILE A 235 37.13 70.66 -5.05
CA ILE A 235 36.56 71.66 -4.15
C ILE A 235 37.33 71.71 -2.82
N ASN A 236 37.79 70.56 -2.33
CA ASN A 236 38.56 70.49 -1.09
C ASN A 236 39.96 71.11 -1.26
N GLU A 237 40.59 70.92 -2.42
CA GLU A 237 41.85 71.59 -2.81
C GLU A 237 41.65 73.11 -2.87
N GLN A 238 40.61 73.58 -3.58
CA GLN A 238 40.27 75.01 -3.70
C GLN A 238 39.97 75.64 -2.33
N ASN A 239 39.33 74.91 -1.41
CA ASN A 239 39.06 75.40 -0.06
C ASN A 239 40.34 75.59 0.75
N LYS A 240 41.31 74.66 0.64
CA LYS A 240 42.61 74.78 1.32
C LYS A 240 43.38 76.00 0.81
N GLU A 241 43.41 76.22 -0.49
CA GLU A 241 44.07 77.39 -1.10
C GLU A 241 43.47 78.72 -0.64
N ILE A 242 42.13 78.82 -0.56
CA ILE A 242 41.44 80.03 -0.07
C ILE A 242 41.80 80.33 1.38
N VAL A 243 41.87 79.32 2.25
CA VAL A 243 42.18 79.51 3.67
C VAL A 243 43.61 80.05 3.86
N VAL A 244 44.58 79.52 3.12
CA VAL A 244 45.99 79.96 3.21
C VAL A 244 46.14 81.41 2.72
N GLU A 245 45.62 81.74 1.54
CA GLU A 245 45.76 83.09 0.96
C GLU A 245 44.97 84.16 1.72
N LYS A 246 43.90 83.77 2.42
CA LYS A 246 43.12 84.67 3.29
C LYS A 246 43.88 85.02 4.57
N ALA A 247 44.54 84.04 5.20
CA ALA A 247 45.37 84.29 6.38
C ALA A 247 46.54 85.25 6.08
N ASP A 248 47.23 85.02 4.95
CA ASP A 248 48.35 85.85 4.49
C ASP A 248 47.97 87.31 4.17
N ALA A 249 46.70 87.59 3.87
CA ALA A 249 46.20 88.93 3.58
C ALA A 249 45.77 89.70 4.84
N GLU A 250 45.33 88.99 5.88
CA GLU A 250 44.90 89.58 7.17
C GLU A 250 46.09 89.91 8.08
N GLU A 251 47.14 89.07 8.09
CA GLU A 251 48.35 89.29 8.89
C GLU A 251 49.13 90.54 8.46
N ALA A 252 49.22 90.78 7.14
CA ALA A 252 49.90 91.96 6.58
C ALA A 252 49.17 93.28 6.91
N LEU A 253 47.84 93.26 7.06
CA LEU A 253 47.03 94.43 7.40
C LEU A 253 47.22 94.82 8.88
N ALA A 254 47.36 93.83 9.75
CA ALA A 254 47.49 94.04 11.20
C ALA A 254 48.80 94.78 11.58
N MET A 255 49.87 94.61 10.79
CA MET A 255 51.16 95.26 11.06
C MET A 255 51.17 96.77 10.77
N ALA A 256 50.27 97.29 9.92
CA ALA A 256 50.31 98.68 9.44
C ALA A 256 49.43 99.67 10.25
N LEU A 257 48.41 99.16 10.95
CA LEU A 257 47.46 99.96 11.72
C LEU A 257 48.06 100.67 12.96
N PRO A 258 48.99 100.06 13.74
CA PRO A 258 49.52 100.69 14.95
C PRO A 258 50.31 101.98 14.68
N ALA A 259 51.07 102.01 13.58
CA ALA A 259 51.89 103.16 13.21
C ALA A 259 51.06 104.40 12.81
N LEU A 260 49.85 104.18 12.28
CA LEU A 260 48.93 105.25 11.91
C LEU A 260 48.22 105.85 13.13
N GLU A 261 47.82 105.00 14.08
CA GLU A 261 47.17 105.43 15.34
C GLU A 261 48.12 106.24 16.22
N GLU A 262 49.40 105.84 16.32
CA GLU A 262 50.42 106.57 17.08
C GLU A 262 50.65 107.99 16.54
N ALA A 263 50.49 108.17 15.24
CA ALA A 263 50.63 109.47 14.58
C ALA A 263 49.39 110.37 14.70
N LYS A 264 48.19 109.77 14.80
CA LYS A 264 46.96 110.51 15.12
C LYS A 264 46.96 111.04 16.55
N LEU A 265 47.51 110.28 17.50
CA LEU A 265 47.70 110.72 18.89
C LEU A 265 48.65 111.92 18.97
N ALA A 266 49.75 111.92 18.21
CA ALA A 266 50.69 113.05 18.18
C ALA A 266 50.08 114.38 17.66
N LEU A 267 48.97 114.32 16.91
CA LEU A 267 48.20 115.51 16.50
C LEU A 267 47.23 116.01 17.58
N GLN A 268 46.79 115.14 18.50
CA GLN A 268 45.93 115.53 19.62
C GLN A 268 46.68 116.30 20.71
N ASP A 269 48.01 116.12 20.78
CA ASP A 269 48.91 116.86 21.67
C ASP A 269 49.17 118.32 21.23
N LEU A 270 48.50 118.81 20.18
CA LEU A 270 48.60 120.17 19.66
C LEU A 270 47.35 120.99 20.00
N ASP A 271 47.53 122.17 20.58
CA ASP A 271 46.42 123.08 20.94
C ASP A 271 46.18 124.16 19.88
N LYS A 272 45.00 124.79 19.92
CA LYS A 272 44.62 125.86 18.97
C LYS A 272 45.58 127.07 19.01
N SER A 273 46.23 127.31 20.15
CA SER A 273 47.29 128.31 20.33
C SER A 273 48.52 128.02 19.45
N ASP A 274 48.88 126.75 19.30
CA ASP A 274 50.09 126.31 18.61
C ASP A 274 49.92 126.43 17.09
N VAL A 275 48.70 126.19 16.59
CA VAL A 275 48.33 126.45 15.19
C VAL A 275 48.31 127.96 14.90
N THR A 276 47.87 128.79 15.86
CA THR A 276 47.95 130.26 15.71
C THR A 276 49.39 130.79 15.73
N GLU A 277 50.31 130.12 16.43
CA GLU A 277 51.74 130.45 16.43
C GLU A 277 52.33 130.29 15.02
N ILE A 278 52.17 129.11 14.41
CA ILE A 278 52.62 128.84 13.03
C ILE A 278 52.00 129.82 12.02
N ARG A 279 50.74 130.23 12.24
CA ARG A 279 50.04 131.19 11.38
C ARG A 279 50.56 132.62 11.52
N SER A 280 51.02 133.03 12.69
CA SER A 280 51.45 134.41 12.98
C SER A 280 52.73 134.83 12.25
N PHE A 281 53.50 133.86 11.73
CA PHE A 281 54.70 134.16 10.95
C PHE A 281 54.38 134.97 9.69
N ALA A 282 54.96 136.17 9.58
CA ALA A 282 54.93 137.00 8.38
C ALA A 282 55.80 136.41 7.26
N LYS A 283 56.91 135.75 7.63
CA LYS A 283 57.78 134.94 6.77
C LYS A 283 58.26 133.70 7.56
N PRO A 284 57.68 132.51 7.35
CA PRO A 284 57.96 131.33 8.18
C PRO A 284 59.35 130.73 7.90
N PRO A 285 59.93 129.99 8.85
CA PRO A 285 61.07 129.11 8.58
C PRO A 285 60.72 128.07 7.50
N ARG A 286 61.67 127.80 6.60
CA ARG A 286 61.47 126.92 5.42
C ARG A 286 61.00 125.51 5.81
N ALA A 287 61.40 125.02 6.98
CA ALA A 287 60.99 123.72 7.53
C ALA A 287 59.49 123.65 7.87
N VAL A 288 58.98 124.65 8.59
CA VAL A 288 57.55 124.72 8.97
C VAL A 288 56.68 124.92 7.74
N GLN A 289 57.15 125.75 6.80
CA GLN A 289 56.47 125.98 5.53
C GLN A 289 56.30 124.67 4.74
N CYS A 290 57.35 123.89 4.58
CA CYS A 290 57.29 122.71 3.73
C CYS A 290 56.52 121.54 4.36
N VAL A 291 56.57 121.35 5.69
CA VAL A 291 55.69 120.40 6.39
C VAL A 291 54.22 120.78 6.23
N SER A 292 53.90 122.06 6.31
CA SER A 292 52.54 122.56 6.09
C SER A 292 52.09 122.40 4.64
N GLU A 293 53.00 122.59 3.68
CA GLU A 293 52.74 122.34 2.26
C GLU A 293 52.58 120.85 1.95
N CYS A 294 53.29 119.95 2.64
CA CYS A 294 53.08 118.50 2.53
C CYS A 294 51.65 118.10 2.94
N ILE A 295 51.08 118.75 3.96
CA ILE A 295 49.69 118.52 4.38
C ILE A 295 48.70 119.04 3.32
N VAL A 296 48.99 120.18 2.68
CA VAL A 296 48.19 120.71 1.56
C VAL A 296 48.19 119.74 0.36
N VAL A 297 49.33 119.11 0.07
CA VAL A 297 49.46 118.09 -0.98
C VAL A 297 48.68 116.81 -0.62
N MET A 298 48.72 116.37 0.64
CA MET A 298 47.96 115.20 1.11
C MET A 298 46.45 115.40 1.02
N ARG A 299 45.95 116.62 1.26
CA ARG A 299 44.53 116.96 1.07
C ARG A 299 44.10 117.19 -0.39
N GLY A 300 45.04 117.18 -1.33
CA GLY A 300 44.73 117.28 -2.76
C GLY A 300 44.40 118.67 -3.28
N TYR A 301 44.82 119.73 -2.59
CA TYR A 301 44.72 121.08 -3.13
C TYR A 301 45.70 121.29 -4.30
N LYS A 302 45.25 121.99 -5.36
CA LYS A 302 46.02 122.16 -6.61
C LYS A 302 47.17 123.17 -6.51
N GLU A 303 47.02 124.20 -5.67
CA GLU A 303 48.05 125.23 -5.44
C GLU A 303 48.79 124.96 -4.13
N VAL A 304 50.07 124.57 -4.24
CA VAL A 304 50.97 124.35 -3.10
C VAL A 304 51.69 125.66 -2.82
N SER A 305 51.15 126.46 -1.91
CA SER A 305 51.79 127.70 -1.47
C SER A 305 51.55 127.92 0.02
N TRP A 306 52.48 128.61 0.69
CA TRP A 306 52.31 129.03 2.08
C TRP A 306 51.01 129.83 2.31
N LYS A 307 50.57 130.61 1.33
CA LYS A 307 49.29 131.35 1.40
C LYS A 307 48.11 130.40 1.55
N GLN A 308 48.12 129.29 0.80
CA GLN A 308 47.09 128.25 0.87
C GLN A 308 47.19 127.41 2.16
N ALA A 309 48.41 127.07 2.58
CA ALA A 309 48.65 126.38 3.86
C ALA A 309 48.16 127.22 5.05
N LYS A 310 48.38 128.53 5.03
CA LYS A 310 47.90 129.48 6.05
C LYS A 310 46.37 129.62 6.05
N GLY A 311 45.74 129.55 4.88
CA GLY A 311 44.28 129.49 4.74
C GLY A 311 43.69 128.23 5.37
N MET A 312 44.27 127.06 5.06
CA MET A 312 43.86 125.76 5.63
C MET A 312 44.00 125.72 7.16
N MET A 313 45.09 126.28 7.71
CA MET A 313 45.30 126.40 9.16
C MET A 313 44.36 127.41 9.86
N SER A 314 43.62 128.23 9.11
CA SER A 314 42.66 129.19 9.67
C SER A 314 41.27 128.59 9.92
N GLU A 315 41.00 127.39 9.41
CA GLU A 315 39.75 126.67 9.60
C GLU A 315 39.58 126.24 11.07
N ALA A 316 38.41 126.49 11.65
CA ALA A 316 38.15 126.23 13.08
C ALA A 316 38.33 124.76 13.50
N ASN A 317 38.26 123.82 12.54
CA ASN A 317 38.34 122.36 12.73
C ASN A 317 39.58 121.71 12.08
N PHE A 318 40.63 122.49 11.78
CA PHE A 318 41.80 122.02 11.03
C PHE A 318 42.42 120.72 11.59
N LEU A 319 42.73 120.68 12.90
CA LEU A 319 43.35 119.52 13.55
C LEU A 319 42.44 118.28 13.53
N LYS A 320 41.15 118.44 13.86
CA LYS A 320 40.16 117.35 13.83
C LYS A 320 40.02 116.75 12.42
N SER A 321 40.02 117.61 11.41
CA SER A 321 39.96 117.18 10.00
C SER A 321 41.25 116.50 9.51
N LEU A 322 42.39 116.65 10.21
CA LEU A 322 43.59 115.85 9.93
C LEU A 322 43.52 114.47 10.57
N THR A 323 43.00 114.37 11.79
CA THR A 323 42.80 113.09 12.49
C THR A 323 41.77 112.19 11.79
N GLU A 324 40.70 112.79 11.26
CA GLU A 324 39.61 112.11 10.55
C GLU A 324 39.87 111.95 9.04
N MET A 325 41.06 112.32 8.55
CA MET A 325 41.40 112.21 7.14
C MET A 325 41.40 110.74 6.68
N ASP A 326 40.75 110.47 5.56
CA ASP A 326 40.77 109.17 4.91
C ASP A 326 42.14 108.95 4.25
N VAL A 327 42.96 108.15 4.92
CA VAL A 327 44.35 107.89 4.54
C VAL A 327 44.43 106.94 3.34
N ASP A 328 43.38 106.15 3.09
CA ASP A 328 43.30 105.23 1.94
C ASP A 328 42.96 105.97 0.63
N ALA A 329 42.43 107.19 0.71
CA ALA A 329 42.09 108.03 -0.45
C ALA A 329 43.30 108.80 -1.05
N ILE A 330 44.45 108.80 -0.40
CA ILE A 330 45.65 109.52 -0.86
C ILE A 330 46.25 108.82 -2.09
N THR A 331 46.42 109.57 -3.18
CA THR A 331 46.88 109.03 -4.45
C THR A 331 48.41 108.91 -4.54
N SER A 332 48.89 107.96 -5.35
CA SER A 332 50.33 107.71 -5.56
C SER A 332 51.17 108.95 -5.95
N PRO A 333 50.68 109.88 -6.79
CA PRO A 333 51.42 111.10 -7.12
C PRO A 333 51.56 112.04 -5.92
N GLN A 334 50.54 112.11 -5.04
CA GLN A 334 50.56 112.95 -3.84
C GLN A 334 51.59 112.43 -2.83
N VAL A 335 51.60 111.11 -2.55
CA VAL A 335 52.58 110.46 -1.67
C VAL A 335 54.02 110.68 -2.14
N ARG A 336 54.26 110.50 -3.45
CA ARG A 336 55.59 110.69 -4.05
C ARG A 336 56.06 112.14 -3.93
N ARG A 337 55.16 113.09 -4.20
CA ARG A 337 55.44 114.53 -4.11
C ARG A 337 55.73 114.98 -2.67
N CYS A 338 54.96 114.52 -1.68
CA CYS A 338 55.24 114.78 -0.26
C CYS A 338 56.59 114.19 0.18
N ARG A 339 56.94 112.99 -0.30
CA ARG A 339 58.22 112.34 0.02
C ARG A 339 59.42 113.09 -0.57
N GLU A 340 59.31 113.57 -1.81
CA GLU A 340 60.33 114.39 -2.45
C GLU A 340 60.53 115.72 -1.70
N MET A 341 59.43 116.38 -1.29
CA MET A 341 59.47 117.61 -0.48
C MET A 341 60.11 117.41 0.90
N LEU A 342 59.83 116.29 1.58
CA LEU A 342 60.46 115.97 2.87
C LEU A 342 61.95 115.62 2.72
N LYS A 343 62.35 115.00 1.62
CA LYS A 343 63.74 114.61 1.37
C LYS A 343 64.65 115.80 1.07
N GLU A 344 64.12 116.86 0.47
CA GLU A 344 64.84 118.13 0.25
C GLU A 344 65.10 118.94 1.53
N LEU A 345 64.35 118.69 2.61
CA LEU A 345 64.50 119.40 3.89
C LEU A 345 65.57 118.82 4.81
N ASN A 346 65.73 117.50 4.80
CA ASN A 346 66.68 116.74 5.62
C ASN A 346 66.74 117.18 7.10
N ILE A 347 65.58 117.24 7.76
CA ILE A 347 65.41 117.59 9.18
C ILE A 347 64.73 116.43 9.90
N THR A 348 65.22 116.07 11.08
CA THR A 348 64.63 115.05 11.95
C THR A 348 63.50 115.63 12.82
N VAL A 349 62.63 114.77 13.36
CA VAL A 349 61.49 115.21 14.22
C VAL A 349 61.99 115.96 15.48
N GLU A 350 63.19 115.65 15.96
CA GLU A 350 63.82 116.29 17.12
C GLU A 350 64.34 117.69 16.78
N GLU A 351 65.05 117.86 15.66
CA GLU A 351 65.50 119.17 15.17
C GLU A 351 64.32 120.09 14.80
N MET A 352 63.20 119.51 14.35
CA MET A 352 61.97 120.25 14.07
C MET A 352 61.32 120.79 15.35
N ARG A 353 61.45 120.06 16.47
CA ARG A 353 60.85 120.43 17.76
C ARG A 353 61.54 121.66 18.37
N ASP A 354 62.84 121.81 18.14
CA ASP A 354 63.61 122.99 18.58
C ASP A 354 63.22 124.27 17.81
N ILE A 355 62.79 124.13 16.55
CA ILE A 355 62.32 125.25 15.71
C ILE A 355 60.85 125.58 16.00
N SER A 356 60.02 124.54 16.11
CA SER A 356 58.60 124.67 16.46
C SER A 356 58.06 123.32 16.93
N ARG A 357 57.61 123.25 18.18
CA ARG A 357 56.93 122.06 18.74
C ARG A 357 55.72 121.66 17.88
N ALA A 358 54.97 122.64 17.40
CA ALA A 358 53.81 122.45 16.54
C ALA A 358 54.20 121.87 15.16
N GLY A 359 55.33 122.32 14.60
CA GLY A 359 55.87 121.79 13.36
C GLY A 359 56.34 120.33 13.45
N ALA A 360 56.84 119.91 14.62
CA ALA A 360 57.25 118.52 14.86
C ALA A 360 56.06 117.55 14.92
N GLY A 361 54.96 117.95 15.56
CA GLY A 361 53.71 117.15 15.59
C GLY A 361 53.13 116.96 14.19
N LEU A 362 53.12 118.02 13.37
CA LEU A 362 52.70 117.95 11.97
C LEU A 362 53.64 117.07 11.12
N LEU A 363 54.95 117.10 11.37
CA LEU A 363 55.93 116.26 10.66
C LEU A 363 55.78 114.77 11.00
N LYS A 364 55.59 114.41 12.29
CA LYS A 364 55.36 113.01 12.72
C LYS A 364 54.11 112.41 12.06
N PHE A 365 53.05 113.20 11.93
CA PHE A 365 51.83 112.80 11.23
C PHE A 365 52.05 112.52 9.74
N VAL A 366 52.71 113.43 9.03
CA VAL A 366 52.98 113.29 7.59
C VAL A 366 53.84 112.05 7.30
N VAL A 367 54.84 111.74 8.13
CA VAL A 367 55.71 110.56 7.93
C VAL A 367 54.95 109.24 8.12
N ALA A 368 54.11 109.12 9.15
CA ALA A 368 53.37 107.89 9.43
C ALA A 368 52.26 107.61 8.39
N VAL A 369 51.58 108.67 7.93
CA VAL A 369 50.60 108.57 6.83
C VAL A 369 51.25 108.04 5.55
N LEU A 370 52.47 108.49 5.21
CA LEU A 370 53.22 107.99 4.06
C LEU A 370 53.66 106.51 4.22
N GLY A 371 53.85 106.03 5.46
CA GLY A 371 54.20 104.64 5.77
C GLY A 371 53.02 103.66 5.63
N TYR A 372 51.83 104.05 6.08
CA TYR A 372 50.59 103.27 5.93
C TYR A 372 50.20 103.09 4.45
N CYS A 373 50.27 104.16 3.64
CA CYS A 373 49.94 104.08 2.21
C CYS A 373 50.86 103.15 1.40
N SER A 374 52.08 102.86 1.86
CA SER A 374 52.94 101.84 1.22
C SER A 374 52.48 100.41 1.50
N VAL A 375 52.06 100.11 2.73
CA VAL A 375 51.65 98.74 3.11
C VAL A 375 50.27 98.41 2.55
N ALA A 376 49.34 99.38 2.51
CA ALA A 376 48.02 99.22 1.89
C ALA A 376 48.10 98.84 0.39
N ARG A 377 49.18 99.22 -0.30
CA ARG A 377 49.39 98.88 -1.71
C ARG A 377 49.78 97.40 -1.91
N GLU A 378 50.49 96.78 -0.98
CA GLU A 378 50.88 95.37 -1.07
C GLU A 378 49.70 94.42 -0.81
N ILE A 379 48.68 94.87 -0.07
CA ILE A 379 47.54 94.04 0.36
C ILE A 379 46.42 93.98 -0.69
N LYS A 380 46.24 95.04 -1.49
CA LYS A 380 45.19 95.13 -2.53
C LYS A 380 45.19 93.97 -3.54
N PRO A 381 46.32 93.55 -4.13
CA PRO A 381 46.32 92.40 -5.06
C PRO A 381 45.99 91.06 -4.39
N LYS A 382 46.33 90.86 -3.10
CA LYS A 382 45.99 89.63 -2.36
C LYS A 382 44.48 89.52 -2.11
N ARG A 383 43.80 90.63 -1.77
CA ARG A 383 42.34 90.67 -1.59
C ARG A 383 41.57 90.34 -2.87
N GLU A 384 42.00 90.83 -4.03
CA GLU A 384 41.35 90.51 -5.31
C GLU A 384 41.55 89.04 -5.71
N LYS A 385 42.71 88.45 -5.40
CA LYS A 385 42.98 87.02 -5.62
C LYS A 385 42.08 86.13 -4.77
N VAL A 386 41.89 86.45 -3.48
CA VAL A 386 40.96 85.74 -2.58
C VAL A 386 39.51 85.82 -3.09
N ALA A 387 39.05 87.01 -3.48
CA ALA A 387 37.69 87.17 -4.02
C ALA A 387 37.44 86.37 -5.31
N ARG A 388 38.46 86.23 -6.17
CA ARG A 388 38.37 85.40 -7.39
C ARG A 388 38.29 83.91 -7.07
N LEU A 389 39.10 83.43 -6.12
CA LEU A 389 39.10 82.04 -5.68
C LEU A 389 37.77 81.67 -5.00
N GLU A 390 37.24 82.54 -4.14
CA GLU A 390 35.92 82.35 -3.50
C GLU A 390 34.77 82.26 -4.53
N ARG A 391 34.83 83.06 -5.60
CA ARG A 391 33.83 83.01 -6.68
C ARG A 391 33.87 81.69 -7.45
N ASN A 392 35.06 81.19 -7.75
CA ASN A 392 35.25 79.90 -8.43
C ASN A 392 34.81 78.73 -7.54
N PHE A 393 35.13 78.78 -6.25
CA PHE A 393 34.67 77.79 -5.27
C PHE A 393 33.14 77.69 -5.20
N LEU A 394 32.44 78.83 -5.21
CA LEU A 394 30.98 78.89 -5.24
C LEU A 394 30.36 78.27 -6.51
N LEU A 395 31.00 78.46 -7.67
CA LEU A 395 30.57 77.86 -8.93
C LEU A 395 30.78 76.33 -8.91
N SER A 396 31.98 75.86 -8.55
CA SER A 396 32.29 74.43 -8.42
C SER A 396 31.36 73.74 -7.42
N LYS A 397 31.04 74.39 -6.29
CA LYS A 397 30.11 73.86 -5.27
C LYS A 397 28.68 73.67 -5.81
N ARG A 398 28.17 74.61 -6.61
CA ARG A 398 26.85 74.47 -7.25
C ARG A 398 26.82 73.36 -8.30
N GLU A 399 27.92 73.13 -9.00
CA GLU A 399 28.06 72.01 -9.94
C GLU A 399 28.07 70.67 -9.19
N LEU A 400 28.81 70.56 -8.08
CA LEU A 400 28.79 69.37 -7.22
C LEU A 400 27.37 69.08 -6.71
N GLU A 401 26.64 70.09 -6.22
CA GLU A 401 25.25 69.92 -5.76
C GLU A 401 24.30 69.44 -6.87
N LYS A 402 24.53 69.82 -8.12
CA LYS A 402 23.76 69.29 -9.27
C LYS A 402 24.11 67.82 -9.54
N ILE A 403 25.40 67.48 -9.58
CA ILE A 403 25.85 66.11 -9.82
C ILE A 403 25.39 65.19 -8.68
N GLU A 404 25.46 65.62 -7.42
CA GLU A 404 24.96 64.84 -6.28
C GLU A 404 23.44 64.63 -6.32
N LYS A 405 22.67 65.59 -6.84
CA LYS A 405 21.23 65.40 -7.07
C LYS A 405 20.96 64.37 -8.18
N GLU A 406 21.73 64.41 -9.27
CA GLU A 406 21.64 63.43 -10.35
C GLU A 406 22.01 62.02 -9.88
N VAL A 407 23.08 61.89 -9.08
CA VAL A 407 23.48 60.60 -8.47
C VAL A 407 22.38 60.06 -7.56
N LYS A 408 21.77 60.91 -6.72
CA LYS A 408 20.64 60.48 -5.87
C LYS A 408 19.44 60.02 -6.69
N ALA A 409 19.11 60.71 -7.78
CA ALA A 409 18.02 60.33 -8.67
C ALA A 409 18.30 58.97 -9.35
N LEU A 410 19.53 58.75 -9.83
CA LEU A 410 19.95 57.48 -10.44
C LEU A 410 19.99 56.33 -9.41
N ASP A 411 20.41 56.58 -8.17
CA ASP A 411 20.39 55.58 -7.09
C ASP A 411 18.94 55.18 -6.72
N GLU A 412 18.00 56.13 -6.69
CA GLU A 412 16.58 55.86 -6.47
C GLU A 412 15.98 55.05 -7.63
N GLU A 413 16.36 55.38 -8.87
CA GLU A 413 15.94 54.65 -10.07
C GLU A 413 16.50 53.21 -10.08
N LEU A 414 17.77 53.03 -9.72
CA LEU A 414 18.39 51.71 -9.55
C LEU A 414 17.73 50.90 -8.45
N ARG A 415 17.38 51.51 -7.32
CA ARG A 415 16.64 50.83 -6.24
C ARG A 415 15.28 50.34 -6.74
N ASN A 416 14.54 51.19 -7.44
CA ASN A 416 13.23 50.82 -8.00
C ASN A 416 13.33 49.73 -9.07
N LEU A 417 14.35 49.78 -9.94
CA LEU A 417 14.60 48.73 -10.92
C LEU A 417 15.03 47.41 -10.25
N GLY A 418 15.86 47.47 -9.20
CA GLY A 418 16.24 46.32 -8.38
C GLY A 418 15.05 45.65 -7.71
N GLU A 419 14.17 46.43 -7.06
CA GLU A 419 12.95 45.90 -6.43
C GLU A 419 12.01 45.23 -7.46
N LYS A 420 11.87 45.82 -8.66
CA LYS A 420 11.08 45.23 -9.76
C LYS A 420 11.71 43.94 -10.28
N TYR A 421 13.03 43.89 -10.40
CA TYR A 421 13.75 42.68 -10.81
C TYR A 421 13.61 41.55 -9.77
N ASP A 422 13.77 41.86 -8.48
CA ASP A 422 13.60 40.87 -7.40
C ASP A 422 12.17 40.36 -7.29
N ALA A 423 11.16 41.21 -7.57
CA ALA A 423 9.77 40.78 -7.68
C ALA A 423 9.56 39.85 -8.88
N ALA A 424 10.04 40.24 -10.07
CA ALA A 424 9.93 39.44 -11.28
C ALA A 424 10.68 38.10 -11.19
N MET A 425 11.84 38.07 -10.53
CA MET A 425 12.61 36.85 -10.29
C MET A 425 11.91 35.91 -9.31
N ARG A 426 11.25 36.42 -8.27
CA ARG A 426 10.44 35.59 -7.37
C ARG A 426 9.25 34.98 -8.10
N GLU A 427 8.53 35.77 -8.91
CA GLU A 427 7.44 35.24 -9.74
C GLU A 427 7.96 34.17 -10.71
N LYS A 428 9.05 34.44 -11.43
CA LYS A 428 9.68 33.46 -12.33
C LYS A 428 10.04 32.17 -11.59
N SER A 429 10.72 32.26 -10.44
CA SER A 429 11.11 31.09 -9.64
C SER A 429 9.89 30.27 -9.23
N SER A 430 8.82 30.93 -8.77
CA SER A 430 7.59 30.22 -8.38
C SER A 430 6.92 29.52 -9.56
N LEU A 431 6.81 30.19 -10.73
CA LEU A 431 6.25 29.59 -11.93
C LEU A 431 7.10 28.45 -12.46
N GLN A 432 8.43 28.55 -12.33
CA GLN A 432 9.36 27.51 -12.75
C GLN A 432 9.29 26.27 -11.85
N GLU A 433 9.22 26.46 -10.53
CA GLU A 433 9.00 25.36 -9.57
C GLU A 433 7.64 24.68 -9.80
N GLU A 434 6.58 25.45 -10.02
CA GLU A 434 5.26 24.90 -10.37
C GLU A 434 5.29 24.10 -11.67
N ALA A 435 5.95 24.61 -12.71
CA ALA A 435 6.11 23.92 -13.99
C ALA A 435 6.90 22.61 -13.85
N GLU A 436 7.99 22.60 -13.09
CA GLU A 436 8.77 21.38 -12.82
C GLU A 436 7.96 20.34 -12.05
N ILE A 437 7.19 20.75 -11.04
CA ILE A 437 6.30 19.85 -10.29
C ILE A 437 5.23 19.27 -11.22
N MET A 438 4.61 20.10 -12.07
CA MET A 438 3.62 19.65 -13.03
C MET A 438 4.21 18.70 -14.08
N GLU A 439 5.42 18.95 -14.57
CA GLU A 439 6.10 18.07 -15.52
C GLU A 439 6.40 16.69 -14.90
N ARG A 440 6.88 16.65 -13.66
CA ARG A 440 7.05 15.37 -12.92
C ARG A 440 5.73 14.63 -12.76
N ARG A 441 4.66 15.34 -12.38
CA ARG A 441 3.31 14.76 -12.26
C ARG A 441 2.79 14.23 -13.59
N LEU A 442 3.05 14.93 -14.69
CA LEU A 442 2.65 14.54 -16.03
C LEU A 442 3.36 13.25 -16.45
N ILE A 443 4.67 13.16 -16.26
CA ILE A 443 5.44 11.93 -16.53
C ILE A 443 4.92 10.76 -15.70
N ALA A 444 4.66 10.99 -14.40
CA ALA A 444 4.09 9.95 -13.53
C ALA A 444 2.70 9.50 -14.00
N ALA A 445 1.83 10.44 -14.37
CA ALA A 445 0.48 10.16 -14.86
C ALA A 445 0.50 9.41 -16.20
N ASP A 446 1.35 9.81 -17.15
CA ASP A 446 1.50 9.16 -18.44
C ASP A 446 2.01 7.71 -18.29
N LYS A 447 3.01 7.50 -17.42
CA LYS A 447 3.48 6.15 -17.06
C LYS A 447 2.38 5.29 -16.43
N LEU A 448 1.59 5.85 -15.53
CA LEU A 448 0.48 5.15 -14.89
C LEU A 448 -0.62 4.78 -15.89
N ILE A 449 -0.99 5.67 -16.81
CA ILE A 449 -2.08 5.46 -17.76
C ILE A 449 -1.66 4.52 -18.89
N SER A 450 -0.46 4.71 -19.46
CA SER A 450 0.10 3.80 -20.46
C SER A 450 0.40 2.42 -19.84
N GLY A 451 0.88 2.41 -18.60
CA GLY A 451 1.11 1.22 -17.80
C GLY A 451 -0.17 0.45 -17.51
N LEU A 452 -1.23 1.10 -17.04
CA LEU A 452 -2.44 0.42 -16.56
C LEU A 452 -3.60 0.47 -17.57
N GLY A 453 -3.36 0.88 -18.81
CA GLY A 453 -4.40 0.99 -19.83
C GLY A 453 -5.11 -0.34 -20.15
N SER A 454 -4.34 -1.43 -20.29
CA SER A 454 -4.90 -2.77 -20.49
C SER A 454 -5.63 -3.28 -19.25
N GLU A 455 -5.11 -2.96 -18.07
CA GLU A 455 -5.69 -3.32 -16.77
C GLU A 455 -7.03 -2.62 -16.54
N LYS A 456 -7.15 -1.35 -16.93
CA LYS A 456 -8.39 -0.59 -16.88
C LYS A 456 -9.51 -1.28 -17.67
N ILE A 457 -9.22 -1.74 -18.89
CA ILE A 457 -10.20 -2.44 -19.73
C ILE A 457 -10.62 -3.74 -19.03
N ARG A 458 -9.64 -4.55 -18.61
CA ARG A 458 -9.87 -5.82 -17.91
C ARG A 458 -10.71 -5.65 -16.66
N TRP A 459 -10.36 -4.71 -15.78
CA TRP A 459 -11.10 -4.46 -14.54
C TRP A 459 -12.51 -3.93 -14.78
N THR A 460 -12.72 -3.20 -15.88
CA THR A 460 -14.08 -2.76 -16.27
C THR A 460 -14.93 -3.97 -16.65
N GLU A 461 -14.38 -4.87 -17.47
CA GLU A 461 -15.04 -6.14 -17.85
C GLU A 461 -15.28 -7.05 -16.63
N ASP A 462 -14.29 -7.19 -15.75
CA ASP A 462 -14.39 -7.98 -14.52
C ASP A 462 -15.44 -7.41 -13.56
N LEU A 463 -15.51 -6.08 -13.42
CA LEU A 463 -16.51 -5.41 -12.58
C LEU A 463 -17.92 -5.60 -13.14
N GLU A 464 -18.11 -5.53 -14.45
CA GLU A 464 -19.38 -5.87 -15.08
C GLU A 464 -19.75 -7.34 -14.87
N GLU A 465 -18.79 -8.24 -15.00
CA GLU A 465 -19.01 -9.67 -14.79
C GLU A 465 -19.36 -9.99 -13.33
N LEU A 466 -18.67 -9.39 -12.36
CA LEU A 466 -18.99 -9.54 -10.94
C LEU A 466 -20.39 -9.02 -10.62
N LYS A 467 -20.82 -7.90 -11.21
CA LYS A 467 -22.20 -7.40 -11.08
C LYS A 467 -23.22 -8.40 -11.65
N ARG A 468 -22.92 -9.04 -12.79
CA ARG A 468 -23.77 -10.11 -13.37
C ARG A 468 -23.77 -11.36 -12.51
N GLN A 469 -22.62 -11.79 -11.98
CA GLN A 469 -22.48 -12.94 -11.09
C GLN A 469 -23.27 -12.74 -9.81
N ARG A 470 -23.28 -11.53 -9.23
CA ARG A 470 -24.07 -11.22 -8.04
C ARG A 470 -25.56 -11.51 -8.22
N VAL A 471 -26.13 -11.22 -9.40
CA VAL A 471 -27.54 -11.51 -9.70
C VAL A 471 -27.78 -13.03 -9.80
N ARG A 472 -26.83 -13.77 -10.38
CA ARG A 472 -26.91 -15.23 -10.56
C ARG A 472 -26.59 -16.00 -9.28
N LEU A 473 -25.98 -15.34 -8.30
CA LEU A 473 -25.50 -15.93 -7.05
C LEU A 473 -26.60 -16.72 -6.29
N LEU A 474 -27.84 -16.24 -6.34
CA LEU A 474 -28.98 -16.95 -5.71
C LEU A 474 -29.15 -18.37 -6.25
N GLY A 475 -29.00 -18.57 -7.55
CA GLY A 475 -29.08 -19.88 -8.20
C GLY A 475 -27.79 -20.68 -8.05
N ASP A 476 -26.63 -20.03 -8.19
CA ASP A 476 -25.34 -20.70 -8.10
C ASP A 476 -25.07 -21.23 -6.67
N CYS A 477 -25.41 -20.47 -5.63
CA CYS A 477 -25.33 -20.93 -4.24
C CYS A 477 -26.29 -22.09 -3.96
N LEU A 478 -27.47 -22.12 -4.61
CA LEU A 478 -28.43 -23.21 -4.47
C LEU A 478 -27.87 -24.51 -5.06
N LEU A 479 -27.31 -24.44 -6.26
CA LEU A 479 -26.69 -25.57 -6.93
C LEU A 479 -25.44 -26.05 -6.16
N ALA A 480 -24.61 -25.13 -5.68
CA ALA A 480 -23.42 -25.44 -4.89
C ALA A 480 -23.74 -26.09 -3.54
N SER A 481 -24.73 -25.58 -2.80
CA SER A 481 -25.18 -26.18 -1.54
C SER A 481 -25.79 -27.55 -1.75
N ALA A 482 -26.55 -27.76 -2.83
CA ALA A 482 -27.09 -29.08 -3.18
C ALA A 482 -25.95 -30.06 -3.48
N PHE A 483 -24.92 -29.59 -4.20
CA PHE A 483 -23.74 -30.38 -4.49
C PHE A 483 -23.00 -30.81 -3.23
N LEU A 484 -22.73 -29.87 -2.33
CA LEU A 484 -22.04 -30.15 -1.06
C LEU A 484 -22.83 -31.05 -0.12
N SER A 485 -24.17 -31.11 -0.23
CA SER A 485 -25.01 -31.82 0.72
C SER A 485 -25.36 -33.25 0.30
N TYR A 486 -25.49 -33.52 -1.01
CA TYR A 486 -26.09 -34.75 -1.52
C TYR A 486 -25.21 -35.59 -2.46
N LEU A 487 -24.27 -34.98 -3.20
CA LEU A 487 -23.61 -35.68 -4.31
C LEU A 487 -22.42 -36.57 -3.88
N GLY A 488 -21.91 -36.41 -2.65
CA GLY A 488 -20.67 -37.05 -2.21
C GLY A 488 -20.61 -38.57 -2.40
N ALA A 489 -21.66 -39.30 -2.02
CA ALA A 489 -21.66 -40.76 -2.05
C ALA A 489 -21.84 -41.36 -3.46
N PHE A 490 -22.35 -40.58 -4.41
CA PHE A 490 -22.67 -41.06 -5.75
C PHE A 490 -21.41 -41.22 -6.61
N THR A 491 -21.48 -42.13 -7.58
CA THR A 491 -20.45 -42.27 -8.62
C THR A 491 -20.58 -41.16 -9.66
N TRP A 492 -19.51 -40.94 -10.42
CA TRP A 492 -19.45 -39.93 -11.49
C TRP A 492 -20.67 -39.93 -12.42
N ASP A 493 -21.06 -41.09 -12.96
CA ASP A 493 -22.20 -41.18 -13.89
C ASP A 493 -23.50 -40.71 -13.26
N PHE A 494 -23.73 -41.07 -11.99
CA PHE A 494 -24.90 -40.63 -11.24
C PHE A 494 -24.85 -39.12 -10.95
N ARG A 495 -23.67 -38.59 -10.59
CA ARG A 495 -23.52 -37.14 -10.38
C ARG A 495 -23.85 -36.35 -11.63
N ARG A 496 -23.33 -36.77 -12.79
CA ARG A 496 -23.61 -36.13 -14.08
C ARG A 496 -25.09 -36.19 -14.46
N ASP A 497 -25.74 -37.32 -14.22
CA ASP A 497 -27.16 -37.50 -14.55
C ASP A 497 -28.07 -36.70 -13.58
N MET A 498 -27.67 -36.58 -12.31
CA MET A 498 -28.39 -35.84 -11.27
C MET A 498 -28.20 -34.33 -11.34
N PHE A 499 -26.98 -33.88 -11.70
CA PHE A 499 -26.55 -32.51 -11.52
C PHE A 499 -25.81 -32.02 -12.76
N ARG A 500 -26.52 -31.23 -13.56
CA ARG A 500 -25.97 -30.58 -14.77
C ARG A 500 -25.25 -29.25 -14.47
N GLY A 501 -25.32 -28.76 -13.23
CA GLY A 501 -24.71 -27.51 -12.77
C GLY A 501 -23.30 -27.65 -12.17
N THR A 502 -22.59 -28.76 -12.43
CA THR A 502 -21.24 -29.07 -11.91
C THR A 502 -20.24 -27.96 -12.16
N LEU A 503 -20.28 -27.34 -13.34
CA LEU A 503 -19.41 -26.22 -13.70
C LEU A 503 -19.67 -24.98 -12.85
N GLN A 504 -20.94 -24.61 -12.63
CA GLN A 504 -21.32 -23.43 -11.84
C GLN A 504 -20.92 -23.58 -10.37
N ALA A 505 -21.19 -24.75 -9.78
CA ALA A 505 -20.77 -25.06 -8.41
C ALA A 505 -19.24 -25.04 -8.24
N ARG A 506 -18.49 -25.54 -9.22
CA ARG A 506 -17.02 -25.57 -9.19
C ARG A 506 -16.41 -24.17 -9.18
N HIS A 507 -16.87 -23.29 -10.07
CA HIS A 507 -16.38 -21.91 -10.16
C HIS A 507 -16.73 -21.08 -8.92
N LEU A 508 -17.86 -21.38 -8.25
CA LEU A 508 -18.24 -20.68 -7.03
C LEU A 508 -17.42 -21.15 -5.81
N LEU A 509 -17.19 -22.45 -5.69
CA LEU A 509 -16.60 -23.08 -4.51
C LEU A 509 -15.06 -23.14 -4.53
N THR A 510 -14.44 -23.01 -5.70
CA THR A 510 -12.98 -23.12 -5.86
C THR A 510 -12.42 -22.16 -6.90
N ASN A 511 -11.10 -21.98 -6.85
CA ASN A 511 -10.36 -21.24 -7.86
C ASN A 511 -9.33 -22.14 -8.56
N ASP A 512 -8.92 -21.77 -9.78
CA ASP A 512 -7.92 -22.51 -10.55
C ASP A 512 -6.57 -22.64 -9.82
N VAL A 513 -6.21 -21.69 -8.96
CA VAL A 513 -5.03 -21.75 -8.11
C VAL A 513 -5.12 -22.89 -7.09
N GLU A 514 -6.29 -23.08 -6.47
CA GLU A 514 -6.52 -24.15 -5.50
C GLU A 514 -6.51 -25.52 -6.17
N ILE A 515 -7.14 -25.64 -7.34
CA ILE A 515 -7.14 -26.88 -8.13
C ILE A 515 -5.71 -27.24 -8.56
N SER A 516 -4.93 -26.26 -9.01
CA SER A 516 -3.53 -26.46 -9.36
C SER A 516 -2.70 -26.91 -8.16
N ARG A 517 -2.98 -26.35 -6.98
CA ARG A 517 -2.37 -26.77 -5.72
C ARG A 517 -2.74 -28.20 -5.34
N TRP A 518 -4.00 -28.60 -5.47
CA TRP A 518 -4.38 -30.00 -5.21
C TRP A 518 -3.68 -30.96 -6.17
N THR A 519 -3.51 -30.54 -7.42
CA THR A 519 -2.79 -31.34 -8.43
C THR A 519 -1.32 -31.52 -8.06
N SER A 520 -0.65 -30.47 -7.57
CA SER A 520 0.74 -30.58 -7.07
C SER A 520 0.84 -31.37 -5.76
N GLU A 521 -0.22 -31.38 -4.95
CA GLU A 521 -0.39 -32.23 -3.75
C GLU A 521 -0.76 -33.69 -4.09
N GLY A 522 -0.88 -34.05 -5.37
CA GLY A 522 -1.06 -35.44 -5.82
C GLY A 522 -2.51 -35.87 -6.04
N LEU A 523 -3.47 -34.94 -5.97
CA LEU A 523 -4.84 -35.19 -6.42
C LEU A 523 -4.86 -35.25 -7.96
N PRO A 524 -5.45 -36.28 -8.59
CA PRO A 524 -5.52 -36.33 -10.04
C PRO A 524 -6.38 -35.18 -10.60
N PRO A 525 -6.04 -34.63 -11.79
CA PRO A 525 -6.72 -33.46 -12.37
C PRO A 525 -8.04 -33.82 -13.08
N ASP A 526 -8.61 -35.00 -12.85
CA ASP A 526 -9.90 -35.40 -13.44
C ASP A 526 -11.08 -34.74 -12.71
N GLU A 527 -12.21 -34.64 -13.41
CA GLU A 527 -13.40 -33.94 -12.91
C GLU A 527 -13.93 -34.53 -11.60
N LEU A 528 -13.95 -35.87 -11.46
CA LEU A 528 -14.42 -36.52 -10.24
C LEU A 528 -13.48 -36.24 -9.05
N SER A 529 -12.17 -36.33 -9.26
CA SER A 529 -11.20 -36.04 -8.19
C SER A 529 -11.27 -34.59 -7.74
N ILE A 530 -11.42 -33.64 -8.67
CA ILE A 530 -11.62 -32.22 -8.34
C ILE A 530 -12.90 -32.05 -7.53
N GLU A 531 -14.03 -32.61 -7.97
CA GLU A 531 -15.29 -32.57 -7.21
C GLU A 531 -15.16 -33.16 -5.81
N ASN A 532 -14.46 -34.28 -5.68
CA ASN A 532 -14.18 -34.91 -4.39
C ASN A 532 -13.29 -34.03 -3.51
N GLY A 533 -12.33 -33.31 -4.11
CA GLY A 533 -11.53 -32.29 -3.45
C GLY A 533 -12.38 -31.16 -2.89
N ILE A 534 -13.39 -30.70 -3.66
CA ILE A 534 -14.36 -29.69 -3.20
C ILE A 534 -15.16 -30.22 -2.01
N LEU A 535 -15.74 -31.41 -2.14
CA LEU A 535 -16.54 -32.03 -1.08
C LEU A 535 -15.72 -32.25 0.20
N THR A 536 -14.46 -32.60 0.09
CA THR A 536 -13.58 -32.84 1.24
C THR A 536 -13.16 -31.54 1.94
N THR A 537 -13.13 -30.42 1.23
CA THR A 537 -12.61 -29.14 1.75
C THR A 537 -13.70 -28.16 2.17
N GLN A 538 -14.83 -28.14 1.46
CA GLN A 538 -15.90 -27.13 1.58
C GLN A 538 -17.18 -27.68 2.23
N ALA A 539 -17.34 -29.00 2.38
CA ALA A 539 -18.53 -29.54 3.03
C ALA A 539 -18.57 -29.16 4.52
N SER A 540 -19.78 -28.93 5.04
CA SER A 540 -20.01 -28.56 6.44
C SER A 540 -19.69 -29.69 7.44
N ARG A 541 -19.74 -30.93 6.97
CA ARG A 541 -19.54 -32.15 7.77
C ARG A 541 -18.19 -32.77 7.48
N TYR A 542 -17.64 -33.47 8.47
CA TYR A 542 -16.36 -34.15 8.31
C TYR A 542 -16.41 -35.20 7.20
N PRO A 543 -15.45 -35.19 6.27
CA PRO A 543 -15.44 -36.12 5.14
C PRO A 543 -15.05 -37.54 5.58
N LEU A 544 -15.85 -38.51 5.12
CA LEU A 544 -15.59 -39.94 5.17
C LEU A 544 -15.30 -40.44 3.75
N CYS A 545 -14.02 -40.58 3.44
CA CYS A 545 -13.52 -40.94 2.13
C CYS A 545 -13.55 -42.46 1.94
N ILE A 546 -14.42 -42.94 1.05
CA ILE A 546 -14.42 -44.32 0.55
C ILE A 546 -13.35 -44.43 -0.52
N ASP A 547 -12.17 -44.92 -0.14
CA ASP A 547 -10.94 -44.80 -0.91
C ASP A 547 -10.15 -46.13 -0.90
N PRO A 548 -10.62 -47.16 -1.63
CA PRO A 548 -9.94 -48.45 -1.68
C PRO A 548 -8.53 -48.36 -2.27
N GLN A 549 -8.23 -47.31 -3.04
CA GLN A 549 -6.93 -47.08 -3.68
C GLN A 549 -6.01 -46.13 -2.90
N GLN A 550 -6.43 -45.61 -1.75
CA GLN A 550 -5.66 -44.71 -0.88
C GLN A 550 -5.22 -43.39 -1.56
N GLN A 551 -5.96 -42.91 -2.56
CA GLN A 551 -5.66 -41.64 -3.23
C GLN A 551 -5.95 -40.44 -2.34
N ALA A 552 -7.14 -40.41 -1.73
CA ALA A 552 -7.52 -39.37 -0.78
C ALA A 552 -6.60 -39.39 0.43
N LEU A 553 -6.23 -40.58 0.92
CA LEU A 553 -5.30 -40.75 2.04
C LEU A 553 -3.96 -40.04 1.77
N ASN A 554 -3.35 -40.30 0.62
CA ASN A 554 -2.05 -39.74 0.27
C ASN A 554 -2.13 -38.23 0.00
N TRP A 555 -3.20 -37.78 -0.67
CA TRP A 555 -3.45 -36.36 -0.91
C TRP A 555 -3.64 -35.58 0.40
N ILE A 556 -4.49 -36.06 1.31
CA ILE A 556 -4.74 -35.40 2.61
C ILE A 556 -3.46 -35.34 3.45
N LYS A 557 -2.65 -36.41 3.45
CA LYS A 557 -1.34 -36.42 4.12
C LYS A 557 -0.42 -35.30 3.62
N LYS A 558 -0.31 -35.14 2.31
CA LYS A 558 0.56 -34.11 1.70
C LYS A 558 -0.01 -32.70 1.87
N LYS A 559 -1.34 -32.54 1.78
CA LYS A 559 -2.05 -31.28 1.98
C LYS A 559 -1.87 -30.72 3.39
N GLU A 560 -2.05 -31.56 4.40
CA GLU A 560 -2.04 -31.18 5.83
C GLU A 560 -0.67 -31.38 6.50
N GLU A 561 0.37 -31.74 5.74
CA GLU A 561 1.73 -31.99 6.25
C GLU A 561 2.28 -30.78 7.03
N LYS A 562 2.06 -29.57 6.50
CA LYS A 562 2.47 -28.30 7.13
C LYS A 562 1.66 -27.94 8.38
N ASN A 563 0.50 -28.57 8.58
CA ASN A 563 -0.44 -28.26 9.66
C ASN A 563 -0.32 -29.25 10.83
N ASN A 564 0.77 -30.03 10.92
CA ASN A 564 1.00 -31.03 11.98
C ASN A 564 -0.05 -32.17 12.03
N LEU A 565 -0.45 -32.69 10.85
CA LEU A 565 -1.40 -33.79 10.73
C LEU A 565 -1.05 -35.00 11.63
N LYS A 566 -2.03 -35.45 12.42
CA LYS A 566 -1.95 -36.71 13.17
C LYS A 566 -2.67 -37.82 12.43
N VAL A 567 -1.98 -38.93 12.16
CA VAL A 567 -2.55 -40.10 11.47
C VAL A 567 -2.72 -41.23 12.48
N VAL A 568 -3.96 -41.62 12.73
CA VAL A 568 -4.36 -42.59 13.77
C VAL A 568 -5.30 -43.65 13.22
N THR A 569 -5.48 -44.72 13.99
CA THR A 569 -6.44 -45.81 13.73
C THR A 569 -7.30 -45.99 14.98
N PHE A 570 -8.55 -46.44 14.85
CA PHE A 570 -9.39 -46.77 16.00
C PHE A 570 -8.85 -47.90 16.87
N ASN A 571 -7.97 -48.75 16.31
CA ASN A 571 -7.31 -49.82 17.04
C ASN A 571 -6.14 -49.33 17.91
N ASP A 572 -5.72 -48.07 17.79
CA ASP A 572 -4.58 -47.54 18.53
C ASP A 572 -5.03 -47.20 19.96
N PRO A 573 -4.44 -47.78 21.03
CA PRO A 573 -4.95 -47.61 22.40
C PRO A 573 -4.95 -46.15 22.90
N ASP A 574 -4.11 -45.30 22.33
CA ASP A 574 -4.00 -43.87 22.67
C ASP A 574 -4.79 -42.95 21.72
N PHE A 575 -5.64 -43.47 20.82
CA PHE A 575 -6.33 -42.63 19.83
C PHE A 575 -7.18 -41.53 20.48
N LEU A 576 -7.83 -41.82 21.61
CA LEU A 576 -8.64 -40.84 22.37
C LEU A 576 -7.80 -39.67 22.90
N LYS A 577 -6.60 -39.96 23.42
CA LYS A 577 -5.69 -38.90 23.90
C LYS A 577 -5.19 -38.05 22.74
N GLN A 578 -4.90 -38.67 21.59
CA GLN A 578 -4.47 -37.93 20.40
C GLN A 578 -5.60 -37.07 19.83
N LEU A 579 -6.84 -37.56 19.88
CA LEU A 579 -8.03 -36.79 19.51
C LEU A 579 -8.28 -35.62 20.47
N GLU A 580 -8.16 -35.84 21.78
CA GLU A 580 -8.24 -34.78 22.81
C GLU A 580 -7.22 -33.67 22.54
N LEU A 581 -5.95 -34.02 22.31
CA LEU A 581 -4.90 -33.05 21.98
C LEU A 581 -5.15 -32.34 20.64
N ALA A 582 -5.64 -33.06 19.63
CA ALA A 582 -5.93 -32.50 18.33
C ALA A 582 -7.07 -31.48 18.38
N ILE A 583 -8.14 -31.77 19.12
CA ILE A 583 -9.27 -30.83 19.32
C ILE A 583 -8.82 -29.60 20.10
N LYS A 584 -8.04 -29.78 21.17
CA LYS A 584 -7.56 -28.69 22.03
C LYS A 584 -6.60 -27.72 21.32
N TYR A 585 -5.72 -28.24 20.47
CA TYR A 585 -4.71 -27.43 19.77
C TYR A 585 -5.04 -27.16 18.29
N GLY A 586 -6.23 -27.55 17.82
CA GLY A 586 -6.65 -27.34 16.44
C GLY A 586 -5.89 -28.15 15.38
N PHE A 587 -5.18 -29.21 15.77
CA PHE A 587 -4.43 -30.02 14.81
C PHE A 587 -5.37 -30.89 13.95
N PRO A 588 -5.14 -30.99 12.63
CA PRO A 588 -5.91 -31.90 11.81
C PRO A 588 -5.58 -33.35 12.18
N ILE A 589 -6.61 -34.19 12.22
CA ILE A 589 -6.49 -35.62 12.51
C ILE A 589 -7.14 -36.46 11.42
N LEU A 590 -6.44 -37.51 10.99
CA LEU A 590 -6.86 -38.44 9.96
C LEU A 590 -6.94 -39.85 10.54
N PHE A 591 -8.16 -40.38 10.63
CA PHE A 591 -8.37 -41.80 10.94
C PHE A 591 -8.26 -42.62 9.66
N LYS A 592 -7.24 -43.48 9.59
CA LYS A 592 -7.08 -44.45 8.51
C LYS A 592 -7.84 -45.74 8.83
N ASP A 593 -8.20 -46.48 7.80
CA ASP A 593 -8.75 -47.83 7.90
C ASP A 593 -10.00 -47.92 8.80
N VAL A 594 -10.92 -46.97 8.61
CA VAL A 594 -12.20 -46.95 9.32
C VAL A 594 -13.11 -48.07 8.79
N ASP A 595 -13.50 -48.96 9.70
CA ASP A 595 -14.44 -50.05 9.42
C ASP A 595 -15.90 -49.57 9.40
N GLU A 596 -16.87 -50.49 9.28
CA GLU A 596 -18.31 -50.16 9.30
C GLU A 596 -18.78 -49.66 10.68
N TYR A 597 -18.09 -50.07 11.75
CA TYR A 597 -18.30 -49.58 13.11
C TYR A 597 -17.43 -48.34 13.37
N ILE A 598 -18.08 -47.22 13.68
CA ILE A 598 -17.43 -45.97 14.06
C ILE A 598 -17.77 -45.74 15.54
N ASP A 599 -16.73 -45.53 16.36
CA ASP A 599 -16.92 -45.30 17.79
C ASP A 599 -17.81 -44.05 18.03
N PRO A 600 -18.91 -44.18 18.79
CA PRO A 600 -19.79 -43.06 19.13
C PRO A 600 -19.09 -41.88 19.83
N VAL A 601 -17.91 -42.08 20.45
CA VAL A 601 -17.17 -41.02 21.16
C VAL A 601 -16.77 -39.85 20.25
N ILE A 602 -16.70 -40.06 18.92
CA ILE A 602 -16.43 -38.99 17.95
C ILE A 602 -17.60 -37.99 17.82
N ASP A 603 -18.76 -38.27 18.41
CA ASP A 603 -20.02 -37.60 18.08
C ASP A 603 -20.44 -36.41 18.96
N ASN A 604 -19.65 -35.95 19.91
CA ASN A 604 -20.14 -35.02 20.94
C ASN A 604 -20.04 -33.53 20.57
N ARG A 605 -20.45 -33.13 19.36
CA ARG A 605 -20.58 -31.71 19.00
C ARG A 605 -22.01 -31.21 19.20
N GLU A 606 -22.27 -30.55 20.31
CA GLU A 606 -23.49 -29.75 20.49
C GLU A 606 -23.31 -28.36 19.86
N PRO A 607 -24.23 -27.92 18.99
CA PRO A 607 -24.15 -26.57 18.42
C PRO A 607 -24.36 -25.52 19.53
N GLY A 608 -23.34 -24.68 19.77
CA GLY A 608 -23.40 -23.53 20.69
C GLY A 608 -22.50 -23.62 21.94
N ARG A 609 -21.78 -24.74 22.15
CA ARG A 609 -20.79 -24.86 23.23
C ARG A 609 -19.36 -24.83 22.68
N GLU A 610 -18.48 -24.10 23.37
CA GLU A 610 -17.04 -23.99 23.04
C GLU A 610 -16.22 -25.21 23.51
N PHE A 611 -16.86 -26.20 24.14
CA PHE A 611 -16.23 -27.43 24.62
C PHE A 611 -16.99 -28.66 24.11
N VAL A 612 -16.24 -29.74 23.89
CA VAL A 612 -16.72 -31.06 23.48
C VAL A 612 -16.46 -32.04 24.62
N ILE A 613 -17.45 -32.87 24.95
CA ILE A 613 -17.29 -33.93 25.95
C ILE A 613 -16.70 -35.16 25.26
N LEU A 614 -15.48 -35.56 25.59
CA LEU A 614 -14.85 -36.78 25.09
C LEU A 614 -14.80 -37.82 26.22
N GLY A 615 -15.68 -38.82 26.13
CA GLY A 615 -15.89 -39.77 27.23
C GLY A 615 -16.41 -39.05 28.46
N ASP A 616 -15.59 -38.96 29.51
CA ASP A 616 -15.92 -38.30 30.78
C ASP A 616 -15.26 -36.91 30.93
N LYS A 617 -14.50 -36.43 29.94
CA LYS A 617 -13.75 -35.18 30.02
C LYS A 617 -14.33 -34.09 29.12
N GLU A 618 -14.35 -32.87 29.62
CA GLU A 618 -14.61 -31.66 28.82
C GLU A 618 -13.31 -31.18 28.17
N VAL A 619 -13.34 -30.96 26.86
CA VAL A 619 -12.19 -30.52 26.05
C VAL A 619 -12.57 -29.28 25.26
N ASP A 620 -11.78 -28.22 25.39
CA ASP A 620 -11.97 -26.98 24.63
C ASP A 620 -11.84 -27.24 23.12
N TYR A 621 -12.80 -26.76 22.34
CA TYR A 621 -12.86 -26.98 20.90
C TYR A 621 -12.23 -25.82 20.13
N ASP A 622 -11.11 -26.09 19.44
CA ASP A 622 -10.51 -25.11 18.55
C ASP A 622 -11.24 -25.03 17.19
N PRO A 623 -11.66 -23.84 16.71
CA PRO A 623 -12.34 -23.69 15.42
C PRO A 623 -11.55 -24.15 14.19
N SER A 624 -10.21 -24.21 14.29
CA SER A 624 -9.32 -24.67 13.21
C SER A 624 -9.22 -26.20 13.10
N PHE A 625 -9.73 -26.93 14.10
CA PHE A 625 -9.74 -28.40 14.10
C PHE A 625 -10.45 -28.99 12.88
N ARG A 626 -9.82 -29.99 12.26
CA ARG A 626 -10.37 -30.75 11.13
C ARG A 626 -10.21 -32.24 11.34
N LEU A 627 -11.30 -32.98 11.14
CA LEU A 627 -11.34 -34.43 11.17
C LEU A 627 -11.52 -35.00 9.77
N TYR A 628 -10.65 -35.95 9.40
CA TYR A 628 -10.74 -36.73 8.16
C TYR A 628 -10.90 -38.21 8.50
N LEU A 629 -11.82 -38.91 7.83
CA LEU A 629 -12.00 -40.35 7.96
C LEU A 629 -11.74 -41.02 6.61
N ASN A 630 -11.00 -42.12 6.60
CA ASN A 630 -10.66 -42.86 5.38
C ASN A 630 -10.95 -44.36 5.56
N THR A 631 -11.58 -44.98 4.56
CA THR A 631 -11.81 -46.43 4.54
C THR A 631 -11.27 -47.07 3.27
N LYS A 632 -10.65 -48.25 3.42
CA LYS A 632 -10.22 -49.12 2.32
C LYS A 632 -11.35 -49.98 1.76
N LEU A 633 -12.48 -50.06 2.47
CA LEU A 633 -13.60 -50.89 2.04
C LEU A 633 -14.22 -50.29 0.78
N SER A 634 -14.37 -51.10 -0.27
CA SER A 634 -14.91 -50.63 -1.56
C SER A 634 -16.42 -50.40 -1.54
N ASN A 635 -17.15 -51.09 -0.65
CA ASN A 635 -18.60 -50.93 -0.48
C ASN A 635 -18.99 -51.14 0.99
N PRO A 636 -18.62 -50.20 1.89
CA PRO A 636 -18.97 -50.28 3.30
C PRO A 636 -20.47 -50.03 3.52
N LYS A 637 -21.06 -50.73 4.49
CA LYS A 637 -22.46 -50.56 4.88
C LYS A 637 -22.58 -49.63 6.10
N TYR A 638 -22.53 -48.33 5.84
CA TYR A 638 -22.79 -47.35 6.89
C TYR A 638 -24.28 -47.19 7.17
N THR A 639 -24.61 -46.86 8.43
CA THR A 639 -25.99 -46.61 8.89
C THR A 639 -26.45 -45.20 8.53
N PRO A 640 -27.77 -44.92 8.58
CA PRO A 640 -28.28 -43.55 8.40
C PRO A 640 -27.69 -42.52 9.37
N THR A 641 -27.32 -42.95 10.58
CA THR A 641 -26.70 -42.07 11.59
C THR A 641 -25.33 -41.58 11.11
N HIS A 642 -24.50 -42.47 10.55
CA HIS A 642 -23.23 -42.08 9.94
C HIS A 642 -23.42 -41.08 8.80
N PHE A 643 -24.32 -41.37 7.84
CA PHE A 643 -24.63 -40.46 6.72
C PHE A 643 -25.20 -39.10 7.13
N SER A 644 -25.79 -39.00 8.33
CA SER A 644 -26.26 -37.71 8.86
C SER A 644 -25.12 -36.87 9.45
N ARG A 645 -24.07 -37.52 9.97
CA ARG A 645 -22.98 -36.89 10.73
C ARG A 645 -21.76 -36.59 9.87
N THR A 646 -21.44 -37.49 8.93
CA THR A 646 -20.28 -37.38 8.06
C THR A 646 -20.71 -37.16 6.62
N MET A 647 -19.85 -36.47 5.87
CA MET A 647 -19.97 -36.36 4.42
C MET A 647 -19.30 -37.57 3.78
N VAL A 648 -20.08 -38.55 3.32
CA VAL A 648 -19.51 -39.71 2.62
C VAL A 648 -19.08 -39.29 1.21
N VAL A 649 -17.78 -39.40 0.92
CA VAL A 649 -17.19 -39.03 -0.37
C VAL A 649 -16.65 -40.28 -1.06
N ASN A 650 -17.12 -40.54 -2.28
CA ASN A 650 -16.70 -41.69 -3.06
C ASN A 650 -15.44 -41.38 -3.89
N TYR A 651 -14.29 -41.88 -3.42
CA TYR A 651 -12.99 -41.81 -4.12
C TYR A 651 -12.69 -43.07 -4.96
N THR A 652 -13.70 -43.91 -5.24
CA THR A 652 -13.49 -45.05 -6.14
C THR A 652 -13.06 -44.55 -7.52
N VAL A 653 -11.92 -45.04 -7.99
CA VAL A 653 -11.32 -44.66 -9.27
C VAL A 653 -12.26 -45.01 -10.43
N THR A 654 -12.37 -44.11 -11.41
CA THR A 654 -13.10 -44.34 -12.66
C THR A 654 -12.22 -45.02 -13.71
N MET A 655 -12.83 -45.62 -14.74
CA MET A 655 -12.06 -46.20 -15.85
C MET A 655 -11.08 -45.20 -16.47
N LYS A 656 -11.54 -43.96 -16.70
CA LYS A 656 -10.69 -42.89 -17.24
C LYS A 656 -9.59 -42.46 -16.26
N GLY A 657 -9.93 -42.31 -14.98
CA GLY A 657 -8.95 -41.96 -13.95
C GLY A 657 -7.82 -42.98 -13.82
N LEU A 658 -8.14 -44.29 -13.88
CA LEU A 658 -7.13 -45.34 -13.86
C LEU A 658 -6.32 -45.40 -15.16
N GLU A 659 -6.95 -45.18 -16.32
CA GLU A 659 -6.24 -45.08 -17.60
C GLU A 659 -5.15 -43.99 -17.53
N ASP A 660 -5.49 -42.80 -17.05
CA ASP A 660 -4.53 -41.70 -16.95
C ASP A 660 -3.42 -41.98 -15.91
N GLN A 661 -3.72 -42.70 -14.83
CA GLN A 661 -2.71 -43.16 -13.86
C GLN A 661 -1.74 -44.17 -14.46
N LEU A 662 -2.26 -45.19 -15.14
CA LEU A 662 -1.44 -46.20 -15.82
C LEU A 662 -0.63 -45.58 -16.96
N LEU A 663 -1.14 -44.53 -17.61
CA LEU A 663 -0.40 -43.79 -18.62
C LEU A 663 0.85 -43.14 -18.02
N SER A 664 0.73 -42.47 -16.86
CA SER A 664 1.90 -41.92 -16.16
C SER A 664 2.90 -43.01 -15.74
N VAL A 665 2.43 -44.21 -15.33
CA VAL A 665 3.33 -45.33 -15.02
C VAL A 665 4.09 -45.83 -16.25
N ILE A 666 3.41 -46.00 -17.40
CA ILE A 666 4.05 -46.43 -18.65
C ILE A 666 5.07 -45.38 -19.12
N VAL A 667 4.67 -44.12 -19.15
CA VAL A 667 5.53 -43.02 -19.63
C VAL A 667 6.73 -42.84 -18.68
N GLY A 668 6.53 -42.93 -17.36
CA GLY A 668 7.63 -42.87 -16.39
C GLY A 668 8.64 -44.00 -16.56
N PHE A 669 8.20 -45.18 -17.00
CA PHE A 669 9.09 -46.31 -17.30
C PHE A 669 9.82 -46.16 -18.65
N GLU A 670 9.09 -45.79 -19.71
CA GLU A 670 9.63 -45.74 -21.09
C GLU A 670 10.40 -44.43 -21.39
N ARG A 671 9.94 -43.31 -20.84
CA ARG A 671 10.46 -41.95 -21.07
C ARG A 671 10.43 -41.13 -19.79
N LYS A 672 11.27 -41.53 -18.82
CA LYS A 672 11.36 -40.89 -17.51
C LYS A 672 11.53 -39.36 -17.58
N GLU A 673 12.39 -38.88 -18.48
CA GLU A 673 12.63 -37.44 -18.69
C GLU A 673 11.35 -36.66 -19.02
N LEU A 674 10.45 -37.25 -19.81
CA LEU A 674 9.18 -36.61 -20.21
C LEU A 674 8.22 -36.50 -19.02
N GLU A 675 8.17 -37.52 -18.14
CA GLU A 675 7.32 -37.47 -16.94
C GLU A 675 7.91 -36.53 -15.89
N GLU A 676 9.24 -36.50 -15.70
CA GLU A 676 9.92 -35.53 -14.83
C GLU A 676 9.75 -34.08 -15.33
N GLN A 677 9.71 -33.85 -16.65
CA GLN A 677 9.36 -32.55 -17.24
C GLN A 677 7.91 -32.17 -16.96
N ARG A 678 6.98 -33.12 -17.06
CA ARG A 678 5.56 -32.91 -16.75
C ARG A 678 5.35 -32.55 -15.28
N GLU A 679 5.96 -33.29 -14.36
CA GLU A 679 5.85 -33.03 -12.92
C GLU A 679 6.39 -31.65 -12.54
N ARG A 680 7.56 -31.28 -13.07
CA ARG A 680 8.12 -29.92 -12.90
C ARG A 680 7.20 -28.85 -13.46
N LEU A 681 6.67 -29.05 -14.66
CA LEU A 681 5.75 -28.11 -15.30
C LEU A 681 4.47 -27.92 -14.47
N ILE A 682 3.94 -28.97 -13.84
CA ILE A 682 2.76 -28.87 -12.96
C ILE A 682 3.07 -28.04 -11.72
N GLN A 683 4.23 -28.24 -11.09
CA GLN A 683 4.67 -27.45 -9.93
C GLN A 683 4.87 -25.99 -10.31
N GLU A 684 5.65 -25.71 -11.36
CA GLU A 684 5.90 -24.36 -11.85
C GLU A 684 4.62 -23.64 -12.27
N THR A 685 3.69 -24.35 -12.94
CA THR A 685 2.38 -23.78 -13.31
C THR A 685 1.57 -23.40 -12.08
N SER A 686 1.59 -24.23 -11.03
CA SER A 686 0.91 -23.95 -9.76
C SER A 686 1.49 -22.70 -9.09
N ASP A 687 2.82 -22.62 -8.98
CA ASP A 687 3.50 -21.50 -8.33
C ASP A 687 3.34 -20.21 -9.14
N ASN A 688 3.45 -20.27 -10.47
CA ASN A 688 3.24 -19.13 -11.36
C ASN A 688 1.79 -18.62 -11.33
N LYS A 689 0.78 -19.51 -11.32
CA LYS A 689 -0.64 -19.09 -11.19
C LYS A 689 -0.90 -18.38 -9.86
N ARG A 690 -0.32 -18.89 -8.77
CA ARG A 690 -0.42 -18.25 -7.46
C ARG A 690 0.27 -16.89 -7.46
N LEU A 691 1.51 -16.82 -7.95
CA LEU A 691 2.28 -15.59 -8.03
C LEU A 691 1.56 -14.53 -8.88
N LEU A 692 0.97 -14.90 -10.01
CA LEU A 692 0.20 -13.99 -10.86
C LEU A 692 -0.96 -13.37 -10.07
N LYS A 693 -1.75 -14.20 -9.38
CA LYS A 693 -2.87 -13.72 -8.57
C LYS A 693 -2.40 -12.81 -7.43
N ASP A 694 -1.33 -13.18 -6.73
CA ASP A 694 -0.77 -12.39 -5.64
C ASP A 694 -0.26 -11.02 -6.14
N LEU A 695 0.37 -10.96 -7.32
CA LEU A 695 0.81 -9.71 -7.96
C LEU A 695 -0.37 -8.83 -8.36
N GLU A 696 -1.44 -9.41 -8.94
CA GLU A 696 -2.67 -8.68 -9.29
C GLU A 696 -3.37 -8.10 -8.05
N ASP A 697 -3.52 -8.92 -7.01
CA ASP A 697 -4.13 -8.48 -5.75
C ASP A 697 -3.31 -7.37 -5.07
N THR A 698 -1.98 -7.45 -5.15
CA THR A 698 -1.06 -6.43 -4.64
C THR A 698 -1.20 -5.13 -5.43
N LEU A 699 -1.18 -5.20 -6.76
CA LEU A 699 -1.32 -4.03 -7.65
C LEU A 699 -2.62 -3.26 -7.33
N LEU A 700 -3.72 -4.00 -7.21
CA LEU A 700 -5.04 -3.43 -6.96
C LEU A 700 -5.19 -2.95 -5.51
N ARG A 701 -4.55 -3.61 -4.54
CA ARG A 701 -4.50 -3.15 -3.15
C ARG A 701 -3.76 -1.81 -3.06
N GLU A 702 -2.54 -1.72 -3.58
CA GLU A 702 -1.71 -0.50 -3.51
C GLU A 702 -2.42 0.70 -4.18
N LEU A 703 -3.09 0.47 -5.31
CA LEU A 703 -3.93 1.48 -5.94
C LEU A 703 -5.11 1.87 -5.06
N ALA A 704 -5.86 0.93 -4.48
CA ALA A 704 -7.04 1.23 -3.68
C ALA A 704 -6.68 1.90 -2.33
N THR A 705 -5.55 1.56 -1.71
CA THR A 705 -5.13 2.08 -0.40
C THR A 705 -4.36 3.40 -0.45
N SER A 706 -3.88 3.83 -1.63
CA SER A 706 -3.16 5.10 -1.77
C SER A 706 -4.00 6.30 -1.29
N GLN A 707 -3.49 7.09 -0.34
CA GLN A 707 -4.14 8.31 0.15
C GLN A 707 -3.37 9.53 -0.38
N GLY A 708 -4.11 10.59 -0.74
CA GLY A 708 -3.53 11.79 -1.34
C GLY A 708 -3.36 11.69 -2.86
N ASN A 709 -2.58 12.61 -3.43
CA ASN A 709 -2.35 12.64 -4.87
C ASN A 709 -1.36 11.54 -5.27
N MET A 710 -1.86 10.52 -5.97
CA MET A 710 -1.08 9.36 -6.40
C MET A 710 0.13 9.73 -7.28
N LEU A 711 0.01 10.83 -8.03
CA LEU A 711 1.05 11.31 -8.95
C LEU A 711 2.31 11.82 -8.23
N ASP A 712 2.18 12.18 -6.94
CA ASP A 712 3.30 12.68 -6.13
C ASP A 712 4.10 11.53 -5.48
N ASN A 713 3.55 10.31 -5.46
CA ASN A 713 4.20 9.15 -4.85
C ASN A 713 4.99 8.34 -5.90
N VAL A 714 6.26 8.71 -6.08
CA VAL A 714 7.16 8.05 -7.04
C VAL A 714 7.40 6.57 -6.71
N GLU A 715 7.47 6.22 -5.41
CA GLU A 715 7.67 4.83 -4.98
C GLU A 715 6.47 3.95 -5.36
N LEU A 716 5.25 4.47 -5.21
CA LEU A 716 4.04 3.79 -5.64
C LEU A 716 4.02 3.56 -7.16
N VAL A 717 4.39 4.57 -7.96
CA VAL A 717 4.45 4.40 -9.42
C VAL A 717 5.47 3.33 -9.83
N GLN A 718 6.66 3.35 -9.22
CA GLN A 718 7.70 2.36 -9.52
C GLN A 718 7.27 0.93 -9.12
N THR A 719 6.68 0.78 -7.93
CA THR A 719 6.20 -0.53 -7.47
C THR A 719 5.08 -1.08 -8.32
N LEU A 720 4.17 -0.23 -8.84
CA LEU A 720 3.14 -0.64 -9.79
C LEU A 720 3.72 -1.09 -11.14
N GLU A 721 4.74 -0.40 -11.64
CA GLU A 721 5.45 -0.76 -12.87
C GLU A 721 6.19 -2.10 -12.74
N ASP A 722 6.91 -2.29 -11.62
CA ASP A 722 7.62 -3.54 -11.31
C ASP A 722 6.65 -4.71 -11.12
N THR A 723 5.50 -4.47 -10.47
CA THR A 723 4.46 -5.49 -10.26
C THR A 723 3.81 -5.88 -11.57
N LYS A 724 3.50 -4.90 -12.44
CA LYS A 724 2.94 -5.14 -13.77
C LYS A 724 3.91 -5.92 -14.66
N SER A 725 5.17 -5.49 -14.75
CA SER A 725 6.17 -6.15 -15.61
C SER A 725 6.37 -7.62 -15.21
N LYS A 726 6.45 -7.91 -13.90
CA LYS A 726 6.47 -9.28 -13.38
C LYS A 726 5.19 -10.06 -13.71
N ALA A 727 4.02 -9.45 -13.60
CA ALA A 727 2.76 -10.10 -13.95
C ALA A 727 2.71 -10.49 -15.44
N VAL A 728 3.17 -9.62 -16.33
CA VAL A 728 3.26 -9.90 -17.77
C VAL A 728 4.24 -11.05 -18.04
N GLU A 729 5.42 -11.05 -17.42
CA GLU A 729 6.40 -12.12 -17.57
C GLU A 729 5.84 -13.48 -17.11
N VAL A 730 5.17 -13.50 -15.96
CA VAL A 730 4.54 -14.72 -15.42
C VAL A 730 3.39 -15.18 -16.33
N ALA A 731 2.58 -14.27 -16.86
CA ALA A 731 1.52 -14.60 -17.81
C ALA A 731 2.07 -15.19 -19.12
N GLU A 732 3.21 -14.70 -19.62
CA GLU A 732 3.89 -15.28 -20.77
C GLU A 732 4.46 -16.67 -20.48
N LYS A 733 5.07 -16.87 -19.31
CA LYS A 733 5.53 -18.19 -18.85
C LYS A 733 4.38 -19.18 -18.76
N LEU A 734 3.22 -18.78 -18.25
CA LEU A 734 2.01 -19.62 -18.22
C LEU A 734 1.51 -19.97 -19.63
N LYS A 735 1.55 -19.03 -20.59
CA LYS A 735 1.19 -19.31 -21.99
C LYS A 735 2.16 -20.29 -22.64
N LEU A 736 3.47 -20.16 -22.40
CA LEU A 736 4.48 -21.09 -22.87
C LEU A 736 4.28 -22.47 -22.23
N GLY A 737 4.10 -22.52 -20.91
CA GLY A 737 3.83 -23.75 -20.17
C GLY A 737 2.59 -24.49 -20.67
N ALA A 738 1.51 -23.77 -21.02
CA ALA A 738 0.32 -24.38 -21.61
C ALA A 738 0.60 -25.03 -22.98
N LYS A 739 1.41 -24.41 -23.83
CA LYS A 739 1.83 -24.99 -25.12
C LYS A 739 2.69 -26.24 -24.90
N THR A 740 3.66 -26.15 -23.99
CA THR A 740 4.52 -27.28 -23.61
C THR A 740 3.71 -28.43 -23.04
N ALA A 741 2.70 -28.16 -22.21
CA ALA A 741 1.80 -29.18 -21.67
C ALA A 741 1.05 -29.94 -22.79
N ILE A 742 0.54 -29.22 -23.78
CA ILE A 742 -0.13 -29.83 -24.96
C ILE A 742 0.84 -30.73 -25.72
N ASP A 743 2.07 -30.29 -25.94
CA ASP A 743 3.05 -31.08 -26.68
C ASP A 743 3.54 -32.30 -25.90
N ILE A 744 3.68 -32.18 -24.57
CA ILE A 744 3.91 -33.33 -23.67
C ILE A 744 2.75 -34.32 -23.76
N ASP A 745 1.50 -33.85 -23.70
CA ASP A 745 0.33 -34.73 -23.74
C ASP A 745 0.18 -35.43 -25.10
N LYS A 746 0.50 -34.77 -26.22
CA LYS A 746 0.56 -35.43 -27.54
C LYS A 746 1.56 -36.59 -27.56
N LEU A 747 2.73 -36.42 -26.94
CA LEU A 747 3.75 -37.47 -26.85
C LEU A 747 3.29 -38.61 -25.92
N ARG A 748 2.63 -38.27 -24.80
CA ARG A 748 2.07 -39.24 -23.84
C ARG A 748 0.94 -40.04 -24.46
N ASP A 749 0.06 -39.40 -25.22
CA ASP A 749 -1.10 -40.04 -25.87
C ASP A 749 -0.70 -41.17 -26.82
N GLY A 750 0.53 -41.18 -27.34
CA GLY A 750 1.08 -42.31 -28.07
C GLY A 750 1.03 -43.63 -27.28
N TYR A 751 1.16 -43.58 -25.94
CA TYR A 751 1.13 -44.75 -25.05
C TYR A 751 -0.26 -45.08 -24.49
N ARG A 752 -1.26 -44.21 -24.73
CA ARG A 752 -2.63 -44.35 -24.22
C ARG A 752 -3.31 -45.69 -24.55
N PRO A 753 -3.12 -46.31 -25.74
CA PRO A 753 -3.75 -47.60 -26.03
C PRO A 753 -3.37 -48.71 -25.03
N ALA A 754 -2.10 -48.75 -24.59
CA ALA A 754 -1.65 -49.72 -23.60
C ALA A 754 -2.20 -49.43 -22.20
N ALA A 755 -2.27 -48.14 -21.82
CA ALA A 755 -2.86 -47.71 -20.56
C ALA A 755 -4.36 -48.05 -20.49
N LYS A 756 -5.10 -47.81 -21.58
CA LYS A 756 -6.51 -48.15 -21.70
C LYS A 756 -6.76 -49.65 -21.56
N LEU A 757 -5.92 -50.47 -22.21
CA LEU A 757 -6.01 -51.92 -22.03
C LEU A 757 -5.77 -52.29 -20.56
N GLY A 758 -4.73 -51.76 -19.92
CA GLY A 758 -4.47 -51.98 -18.50
C GLY A 758 -5.65 -51.64 -17.60
N ALA A 759 -6.28 -50.48 -17.83
CA ALA A 759 -7.47 -50.07 -17.07
C ALA A 759 -8.61 -51.08 -17.24
N VAL A 760 -8.94 -51.46 -18.49
CA VAL A 760 -9.97 -52.47 -18.77
C VAL A 760 -9.67 -53.79 -18.05
N LEU A 761 -8.41 -54.26 -18.10
CA LEU A 761 -8.01 -55.50 -17.46
C LEU A 761 -8.18 -55.45 -15.93
N PHE A 762 -7.85 -54.32 -15.30
CA PHE A 762 -8.06 -54.15 -13.85
C PHE A 762 -9.54 -54.16 -13.48
N PHE A 763 -10.40 -53.43 -14.20
CA PHE A 763 -11.83 -53.42 -13.90
C PHE A 763 -12.48 -54.79 -14.10
N VAL A 764 -12.07 -55.53 -15.14
CA VAL A 764 -12.51 -56.91 -15.31
C VAL A 764 -12.10 -57.77 -14.12
N LEU A 765 -10.86 -57.66 -13.62
CA LEU A 765 -10.43 -58.38 -12.41
C LEU A 765 -11.21 -57.98 -11.16
N SER A 766 -11.45 -56.68 -10.97
CA SER A 766 -12.19 -56.14 -9.83
C SER A 766 -13.64 -56.66 -9.82
N GLU A 767 -14.28 -56.72 -10.99
CA GLU A 767 -15.64 -57.24 -11.15
C GLU A 767 -15.73 -58.76 -10.94
N MET A 768 -14.62 -59.52 -11.04
CA MET A 768 -14.64 -60.96 -10.71
C MET A 768 -15.03 -61.23 -9.26
N SER A 769 -14.83 -60.27 -8.35
CA SER A 769 -15.30 -60.36 -6.96
C SER A 769 -16.83 -60.52 -6.85
N ALA A 770 -17.59 -60.04 -7.84
CA ALA A 770 -19.04 -60.22 -7.91
C ALA A 770 -19.44 -61.67 -8.24
N VAL A 771 -18.54 -62.44 -8.87
CA VAL A 771 -18.74 -63.86 -9.16
C VAL A 771 -18.39 -64.71 -7.94
N ASN A 772 -17.26 -64.42 -7.29
CA ASN A 772 -16.85 -65.09 -6.06
C ASN A 772 -16.00 -64.14 -5.20
N SER A 773 -16.29 -64.08 -3.91
CA SER A 773 -15.56 -63.27 -2.93
C SER A 773 -14.07 -63.61 -2.83
N MET A 774 -13.63 -64.80 -3.27
CA MET A 774 -12.21 -65.17 -3.35
C MET A 774 -11.43 -64.37 -4.41
N TYR A 775 -12.10 -63.81 -5.43
CA TYR A 775 -11.45 -63.00 -6.47
C TYR A 775 -11.41 -61.52 -6.09
N GLN A 776 -10.74 -61.21 -4.97
CA GLN A 776 -10.46 -59.84 -4.57
C GLN A 776 -9.03 -59.47 -4.94
N TYR A 777 -8.90 -58.47 -5.80
CA TYR A 777 -7.61 -57.95 -6.25
C TYR A 777 -7.47 -56.49 -5.82
N SER A 778 -6.35 -56.17 -5.19
CA SER A 778 -6.01 -54.78 -4.85
C SER A 778 -5.39 -54.08 -6.06
N LEU A 779 -5.58 -52.76 -6.19
CA LEU A 779 -4.88 -51.99 -7.21
C LEU A 779 -3.36 -52.03 -7.01
N ALA A 780 -2.89 -52.00 -5.76
CA ALA A 780 -1.46 -52.07 -5.45
C ALA A 780 -0.80 -53.36 -5.96
N SER A 781 -1.44 -54.52 -5.77
CA SER A 781 -0.95 -55.79 -6.30
C SER A 781 -1.05 -55.86 -7.82
N TYR A 782 -2.09 -55.30 -8.41
CA TYR A 782 -2.20 -55.18 -9.87
C TYR A 782 -1.07 -54.34 -10.47
N LEU A 783 -0.73 -53.20 -9.85
CA LEU A 783 0.36 -52.33 -10.31
C LEU A 783 1.72 -53.03 -10.28
N GLN A 784 1.97 -53.93 -9.33
CA GLN A 784 3.19 -54.76 -9.33
C GLN A 784 3.25 -55.69 -10.53
N VAL A 785 2.13 -56.34 -10.89
CA VAL A 785 2.03 -57.19 -12.09
C VAL A 785 2.17 -56.37 -13.37
N PHE A 786 1.63 -55.15 -13.36
CA PHE A 786 1.76 -54.19 -14.45
C PHE A 786 3.22 -53.77 -14.68
N ASP A 787 3.94 -53.36 -13.63
CA ASP A 787 5.38 -53.02 -13.69
C ASP A 787 6.23 -54.21 -14.15
N LEU A 788 5.94 -55.41 -13.62
CA LEU A 788 6.60 -56.64 -14.06
C LEU A 788 6.39 -56.90 -15.56
N SER A 789 5.21 -56.58 -16.09
CA SER A 789 4.88 -56.75 -17.50
C SER A 789 5.64 -55.76 -18.38
N LEU A 790 5.80 -54.51 -17.93
CA LEU A 790 6.63 -53.52 -18.61
C LEU A 790 8.09 -53.97 -18.69
N ARG A 791 8.65 -54.46 -17.58
CA ARG A 791 10.04 -54.97 -17.52
C ARG A 791 10.28 -56.22 -18.37
N LYS A 792 9.31 -57.15 -18.43
CA LYS A 792 9.44 -58.42 -19.17
C LYS A 792 9.16 -58.29 -20.66
N SER A 793 8.37 -57.30 -21.06
CA SER A 793 7.99 -57.11 -22.47
C SER A 793 9.22 -56.78 -23.33
N LEU A 794 9.29 -57.33 -24.54
CA LEU A 794 10.42 -57.14 -25.45
C LEU A 794 10.54 -55.66 -25.89
N PRO A 795 11.71 -55.00 -25.67
CA PRO A 795 11.92 -53.62 -26.09
C PRO A 795 11.98 -53.53 -27.63
N ASP A 796 11.44 -52.45 -28.19
CA ASP A 796 11.45 -52.16 -29.63
C ASP A 796 11.52 -50.63 -29.81
N SER A 797 12.26 -50.16 -30.82
CA SER A 797 12.41 -48.74 -31.13
C SER A 797 11.17 -48.15 -31.83
N ILE A 798 10.37 -49.00 -32.49
CA ILE A 798 9.15 -48.58 -33.17
C ILE A 798 7.99 -48.63 -32.17
N LEU A 799 7.47 -47.45 -31.79
CA LEU A 799 6.43 -47.30 -30.79
C LEU A 799 5.21 -48.23 -31.00
N PRO A 800 4.60 -48.34 -32.20
CA PRO A 800 3.50 -49.28 -32.42
C PRO A 800 3.83 -50.75 -32.11
N LYS A 801 5.06 -51.21 -32.41
CA LYS A 801 5.49 -52.58 -32.12
C LYS A 801 5.78 -52.76 -30.63
N ARG A 802 6.43 -51.78 -30.00
CA ARG A 802 6.66 -51.76 -28.54
C ARG A 802 5.34 -51.85 -27.77
N LEU A 803 4.34 -51.05 -28.16
CA LEU A 803 3.01 -51.08 -27.55
C LEU A 803 2.35 -52.44 -27.69
N LYS A 804 2.44 -53.08 -28.86
CA LYS A 804 1.91 -54.43 -29.05
C LYS A 804 2.59 -55.44 -28.10
N ASN A 805 3.92 -55.40 -28.00
CA ASN A 805 4.66 -56.28 -27.10
C ASN A 805 4.26 -56.08 -25.62
N ILE A 806 4.08 -54.82 -25.20
CA ILE A 806 3.59 -54.47 -23.85
C ILE A 806 2.18 -55.02 -23.65
N MET A 807 1.26 -54.77 -24.58
CA MET A 807 -0.14 -55.20 -24.47
C MET A 807 -0.27 -56.73 -24.42
N ASP A 808 0.46 -57.45 -25.26
CA ASP A 808 0.45 -58.92 -25.30
C ASP A 808 1.03 -59.51 -24.00
N THR A 809 2.16 -58.99 -23.53
CA THR A 809 2.81 -59.43 -22.29
C THR A 809 1.95 -59.13 -21.06
N LEU A 810 1.35 -57.93 -21.01
CA LEU A 810 0.47 -57.50 -19.93
C LEU A 810 -0.75 -58.40 -19.85
N THR A 811 -1.41 -58.65 -20.99
CA THR A 811 -2.59 -59.53 -21.05
C THR A 811 -2.26 -60.93 -20.53
N MET A 812 -1.12 -61.51 -20.94
CA MET A 812 -0.69 -62.83 -20.49
C MET A 812 -0.36 -62.87 -18.99
N ASN A 813 0.39 -61.89 -18.48
CA ASN A 813 0.76 -61.85 -17.07
C ASN A 813 -0.45 -61.61 -16.15
N VAL A 814 -1.35 -60.72 -16.54
CA VAL A 814 -2.60 -60.46 -15.82
C VAL A 814 -3.50 -61.70 -15.84
N TYR A 815 -3.62 -62.37 -16.98
CA TYR A 815 -4.36 -63.63 -17.08
C TYR A 815 -3.77 -64.73 -16.17
N ASN A 816 -2.45 -64.88 -16.16
CA ASN A 816 -1.76 -65.84 -15.29
C ASN A 816 -1.97 -65.50 -13.81
N TYR A 817 -1.87 -64.23 -13.45
CA TYR A 817 -2.15 -63.73 -12.10
C TYR A 817 -3.62 -63.95 -11.68
N ALA A 818 -4.57 -63.81 -12.60
CA ALA A 818 -5.96 -64.16 -12.34
C ALA A 818 -6.14 -65.67 -12.12
N CYS A 819 -5.31 -66.50 -12.75
CA CYS A 819 -5.40 -67.96 -12.69
C CYS A 819 -4.67 -68.59 -11.50
N THR A 820 -3.69 -67.93 -10.88
CA THR A 820 -2.99 -68.45 -9.69
C THR A 820 -3.91 -68.64 -8.48
N GLY A 821 -5.00 -67.87 -8.38
CA GLY A 821 -6.01 -68.00 -7.32
C GLY A 821 -7.05 -69.12 -7.54
N LYS A 822 -6.94 -69.95 -8.60
CA LYS A 822 -8.01 -70.90 -8.98
C LYS A 822 -7.76 -72.34 -8.51
N LYS A 823 -8.82 -73.00 -8.01
CA LYS A 823 -8.95 -74.46 -8.04
C LYS A 823 -9.29 -74.91 -9.47
N LYS A 824 -8.74 -76.05 -9.93
CA LYS A 824 -8.81 -76.58 -11.32
C LYS A 824 -10.21 -76.60 -11.96
N THR A 825 -11.29 -76.61 -11.19
CA THR A 825 -12.69 -76.73 -11.66
C THR A 825 -13.26 -75.48 -12.36
N LEU A 826 -12.65 -74.30 -12.23
CA LEU A 826 -13.14 -73.03 -12.81
C LEU A 826 -12.38 -72.56 -14.07
N GLN A 827 -11.56 -73.42 -14.69
CA GLN A 827 -10.72 -73.05 -15.84
C GLN A 827 -11.50 -72.66 -17.12
N GLN A 828 -12.77 -73.05 -17.28
CA GLN A 828 -13.52 -72.85 -18.53
C GLN A 828 -14.30 -71.51 -18.63
N PHE A 829 -14.52 -70.79 -17.53
CA PHE A 829 -15.32 -69.56 -17.53
C PHE A 829 -14.63 -68.26 -18.01
N PRO A 830 -13.31 -68.03 -17.84
CA PRO A 830 -12.67 -66.77 -18.24
C PRO A 830 -12.14 -66.75 -19.68
N THR A 831 -12.08 -67.89 -20.38
CA THR A 831 -11.64 -67.93 -21.78
C THR A 831 -12.61 -67.21 -22.73
N THR A 832 -13.87 -67.03 -22.34
CA THR A 832 -14.86 -66.22 -23.07
C THR A 832 -14.76 -64.72 -22.79
N SER A 833 -14.22 -64.30 -21.64
CA SER A 833 -14.04 -62.88 -21.28
C SER A 833 -12.63 -62.35 -21.61
N PHE A 834 -11.65 -63.25 -21.80
CA PHE A 834 -10.30 -62.94 -22.27
C PHE A 834 -9.97 -63.78 -23.53
N PRO A 835 -10.43 -63.40 -24.73
CA PRO A 835 -10.00 -64.09 -25.94
C PRO A 835 -8.57 -63.65 -26.31
N VAL A 836 -7.61 -64.57 -26.19
CA VAL A 836 -6.17 -64.39 -26.45
C VAL A 836 -5.81 -64.32 -27.95
N SER A 837 -6.78 -64.31 -28.86
CA SER A 837 -6.49 -64.30 -30.31
C SER A 837 -7.61 -63.71 -31.16
N THR A 838 -7.67 -62.39 -31.30
CA THR A 838 -8.32 -61.78 -32.48
C THR A 838 -7.85 -60.33 -32.68
N PRO A 839 -7.66 -59.85 -33.93
CA PRO A 839 -7.35 -58.45 -34.17
C PRO A 839 -8.50 -57.56 -33.68
N LEU A 840 -8.16 -56.37 -33.19
CA LEU A 840 -9.06 -55.33 -32.65
C LEU A 840 -10.23 -54.90 -33.57
N SER A 841 -10.30 -55.38 -34.82
CA SER A 841 -11.36 -55.05 -35.78
C SER A 841 -12.72 -55.71 -35.52
N ARG A 842 -12.84 -56.62 -34.53
CA ARG A 842 -14.11 -57.30 -34.19
C ARG A 842 -14.77 -56.90 -32.86
N TRP A 843 -14.28 -55.88 -32.16
CA TRP A 843 -14.94 -55.33 -30.96
C TRP A 843 -16.23 -54.52 -31.23
N ARG A 844 -16.84 -54.64 -32.41
CA ARG A 844 -18.24 -54.24 -32.67
C ARG A 844 -19.15 -55.46 -32.59
N LEU A 845 -19.38 -56.03 -31.41
CA LEU A 845 -20.49 -56.96 -31.13
C LEU A 845 -20.60 -57.22 -29.62
N GLY A 846 -20.98 -56.16 -28.90
CA GLY A 846 -21.44 -56.20 -27.50
C GLY A 846 -22.58 -55.23 -27.24
N ALA A 847 -23.16 -54.66 -28.30
CA ALA A 847 -24.35 -53.82 -28.27
C ALA A 847 -25.55 -54.61 -28.81
N ARG A 848 -26.10 -55.52 -28.02
CA ARG A 848 -27.47 -56.02 -28.21
C ARG A 848 -28.24 -55.94 -26.89
N ARG A 849 -28.56 -54.68 -26.57
CA ARG A 849 -29.61 -54.08 -25.71
C ARG A 849 -28.94 -52.89 -25.01
N PRO A 850 -29.08 -51.65 -25.54
CA PRO A 850 -30.36 -51.03 -25.86
C PRO A 850 -30.41 -50.52 -27.32
N ALA A 851 -31.15 -51.22 -28.17
CA ALA A 851 -31.50 -50.76 -29.53
C ALA A 851 -33.03 -50.58 -29.66
N ALA A 852 -33.67 -50.09 -28.60
CA ALA A 852 -35.11 -49.83 -28.57
C ALA A 852 -35.48 -48.41 -28.10
N ILE A 853 -34.52 -47.48 -27.95
CA ILE A 853 -34.80 -46.07 -27.59
C ILE A 853 -33.97 -45.10 -28.45
N LEU A 854 -33.73 -45.43 -29.73
CA LEU A 854 -33.16 -44.50 -30.71
C LEU A 854 -33.95 -44.56 -32.03
N LYS A 855 -35.27 -44.47 -31.88
CA LYS A 855 -36.25 -44.09 -32.91
C LYS A 855 -37.38 -43.30 -32.23
N ALA A 856 -37.01 -42.16 -31.66
CA ALA A 856 -37.86 -41.03 -31.33
C ALA A 856 -36.98 -40.01 -30.59
N GLU A 857 -36.08 -39.35 -31.33
CA GLU A 857 -35.54 -38.00 -31.12
C GLU A 857 -34.71 -37.64 -32.36
#